data_AF-A0A149VVP2-F1
#
_entry.id   AF-A0A149VVP2-F1
#
_cell.length_a   1.000
_cell.length_b   1.000
_cell.length_c   1.000
_cell.angle_alpha   90.00
_cell.angle_beta   90.00
_cell.angle_gamma   90.00
#
_symmetry.space_group_name_H-M   'P 1'
#
loop_
_entity.id
_entity.type
_entity.pdbx_description
1 polymer ?
#
loop_
_entity_poly.entity_id
_entity_poly.type
_entity_poly.pdbx_seq_one_letter_code
_entity_poly.pdbx_strand_id
1 'polypeptide(L)'
;MTPTKAGTAHLLTLPEIAAWQIAYPPAKVGSIVATLPALQRGAVWKVKQIEELWDSILRRFPIGAFVIAPPNDDLKQQNFKLQPECGELPAPTHLLLDGQQRATGIALGFYDLWRDGEKEAHAKGALWLDLAEPYESSEAEFIFRAVTRAHPWGYKRTNPDEPLSAHQIRAALLAFRAANQCDDKRSEEFSLWQTWPWDAEAPVPLVMLVEAAISHADDLAAARDTAWKRIQKLPMFAVKPSLATNIKGNERVVKESHDGLEKQCKNLSVAFEKEDTVLYRRLDSVLRRLQKILVTEQIYQIPALPLDLQTPELSEATDADANVTSAPPTLKDAAKKDAIELLFVRVNSAGTPLAGEELIYSLLKAAWPDAAKFIDGLDHKPALPSRIAMLCVRMILARRQLPAQERQLAMPPVPSVNEFRRLVRNQNPNQPNFKKELKSFIENEANSLFSDAWKFLTDKSFALLPVLAVELAQKSPDVYFLLLRWLDRLRMAKISSNDIDETTHRRTLGFLTALAWFAPEKTKACSAIWSELQAEVANNRQLLDRFNGTRFRKACRIDANYSLRMIPLPCDDELELACKKFVIGHNGCRNTISNADSTIWSGWDWHTSLADKLAEKENKDEWVKRLRPESEQESSDAPDLSESTIQATRHFFDTLYESHSILLYAQRSWLKKWYPHFDPSVPEFMEDKNRPWDYDHILPQNLLRTDAGNSQRNIPQVIWDWCGSIGNLRAWPLEANRADSDTSPAIKFVEVSEEDKRYFMQRGEDERKASFVQEDLDWPCWQRSVPMTEDNQVEKRRYLALAGYHDYRNALIKAIVLRFIALYREWYKELRVNELQ
;
A
#
# COMPACT_ATOMS: atom_id res chain seq x y z
N MET A 1 28.83 51.30 -9.86
CA MET A 1 28.32 49.93 -9.62
C MET A 1 27.75 49.88 -8.22
N THR A 2 26.44 49.99 -8.09
CA THR A 2 25.71 49.66 -6.86
C THR A 2 25.85 48.16 -6.60
N PRO A 3 26.16 47.72 -5.38
CA PRO A 3 26.20 46.30 -5.07
C PRO A 3 24.77 45.75 -5.21
N THR A 4 24.59 44.80 -6.12
CA THR A 4 23.42 43.94 -6.19
C THR A 4 23.23 43.30 -4.82
N LYS A 5 22.21 43.75 -4.07
CA LYS A 5 21.83 43.14 -2.78
C LYS A 5 21.54 41.67 -3.03
N ALA A 6 22.45 40.79 -2.61
CA ALA A 6 22.15 39.38 -2.42
C ALA A 6 20.89 39.26 -1.54
N GLY A 7 19.92 38.47 -1.99
CA GLY A 7 18.56 38.43 -1.45
C GLY A 7 18.52 38.25 0.07
N THR A 8 17.90 39.19 0.77
CA THR A 8 17.65 39.08 2.21
C THR A 8 16.68 37.93 2.49
N ALA A 9 17.00 37.09 3.48
CA ALA A 9 16.08 36.04 3.93
C ALA A 9 14.71 36.63 4.29
N HIS A 10 13.65 35.98 3.84
CA HIS A 10 12.29 36.35 4.17
C HIS A 10 11.83 35.59 5.42
N LEU A 11 10.89 36.17 6.16
CA LEU A 11 10.28 35.53 7.32
C LEU A 11 8.82 35.29 7.00
N LEU A 12 8.43 34.01 6.92
CA LEU A 12 7.07 33.59 6.58
C LEU A 12 6.31 33.19 7.83
N THR A 13 5.04 33.59 7.89
CA THR A 13 4.12 33.17 8.94
C THR A 13 3.38 31.87 8.55
N LEU A 14 2.83 31.16 9.54
CA LEU A 14 2.06 29.94 9.28
C LEU A 14 0.84 30.18 8.37
N PRO A 15 0.03 31.25 8.54
CA PRO A 15 -1.09 31.54 7.63
C PRO A 15 -0.66 31.81 6.19
N GLU A 16 0.52 32.42 5.98
CA GLU A 16 1.07 32.68 4.63
C GLU A 16 1.51 31.40 3.94
N ILE A 17 2.13 30.47 4.67
CA ILE A 17 2.53 29.16 4.14
C ILE A 17 1.28 28.31 3.83
N ALA A 18 0.27 28.33 4.71
CA ALA A 18 -0.98 27.61 4.48
C ALA A 18 -1.73 28.10 3.24
N ALA A 19 -1.66 29.42 2.96
CA ALA A 19 -2.30 30.05 1.80
C ALA A 19 -1.72 29.60 0.45
N TRP A 20 -0.58 28.90 0.44
CA TRP A 20 -0.09 28.26 -0.78
C TRP A 20 -0.98 27.12 -1.25
N GLN A 21 -1.77 26.51 -0.36
CA GLN A 21 -2.61 25.35 -0.68
C GLN A 21 -4.08 25.57 -0.39
N ILE A 22 -4.41 26.48 0.54
CA ILE A 22 -5.77 26.67 1.05
C ILE A 22 -6.21 28.09 0.73
N ALA A 23 -7.28 28.22 -0.03
CA ALA A 23 -7.78 29.52 -0.52
C ALA A 23 -8.55 30.32 0.55
N TYR A 24 -8.99 29.66 1.62
CA TYR A 24 -9.94 30.23 2.57
C TYR A 24 -9.28 30.64 3.89
N PRO A 25 -9.82 31.65 4.60
CA PRO A 25 -9.43 31.95 5.98
C PRO A 25 -9.53 30.67 6.85
N PRO A 26 -8.68 30.45 7.86
CA PRO A 26 -7.69 31.37 8.41
C PRO A 26 -6.38 31.52 7.61
N ALA A 27 -6.24 30.89 6.44
CA ALA A 27 -5.09 31.13 5.57
C ALA A 27 -5.08 32.59 5.05
N LYS A 28 -3.89 33.20 4.93
CA LYS A 28 -3.73 34.59 4.51
C LYS A 28 -2.68 34.68 3.42
N VAL A 29 -3.04 35.25 2.28
CA VAL A 29 -2.10 35.47 1.17
C VAL A 29 -1.04 36.51 1.59
N GLY A 30 0.22 36.09 1.64
CA GLY A 30 1.37 36.96 1.88
C GLY A 30 1.97 37.51 0.58
N SER A 31 3.12 38.20 0.69
CA SER A 31 3.89 38.65 -0.47
C SER A 31 4.55 37.49 -1.24
N ILE A 32 4.80 36.38 -0.54
CA ILE A 32 5.36 35.14 -1.10
C ILE A 32 4.24 34.11 -1.21
N VAL A 33 3.89 33.78 -2.46
CA VAL A 33 2.99 32.67 -2.80
C VAL A 33 3.85 31.63 -3.52
N ALA A 34 4.23 30.58 -2.80
CA ALA A 34 5.08 29.54 -3.36
C ALA A 34 4.24 28.47 -4.06
N THR A 35 4.77 27.95 -5.16
CA THR A 35 4.26 26.75 -5.84
C THR A 35 5.37 25.69 -5.96
N LEU A 36 4.99 24.44 -6.19
CA LEU A 36 5.97 23.37 -6.31
C LEU A 36 6.52 23.35 -7.74
N PRO A 37 7.85 23.29 -7.95
CA PRO A 37 8.42 23.01 -9.24
C PRO A 37 8.01 21.58 -9.66
N ALA A 38 7.76 21.36 -10.95
CA ALA A 38 7.35 20.05 -11.46
C ALA A 38 8.36 18.95 -11.08
N LEU A 39 9.64 19.31 -10.88
CA LEU A 39 10.71 18.42 -10.46
C LEU A 39 10.48 17.72 -9.11
N GLN A 40 9.79 18.34 -8.15
CA GLN A 40 9.61 17.77 -6.81
C GLN A 40 8.72 16.53 -6.80
N ARG A 41 8.96 15.58 -5.90
CA ARG A 41 8.14 14.36 -5.77
C ARG A 41 6.78 14.65 -5.12
N GLY A 42 5.90 13.65 -5.07
CA GLY A 42 4.66 13.72 -4.31
C GLY A 42 4.89 13.84 -2.79
N ALA A 43 3.85 14.19 -2.03
CA ALA A 43 3.92 14.25 -0.57
C ALA A 43 3.91 12.83 0.06
N VAL A 44 4.91 12.49 0.88
CA VAL A 44 5.19 11.11 1.39
C VAL A 44 5.28 11.05 2.93
N TRP A 45 4.93 12.11 3.65
CA TRP A 45 5.00 12.07 5.12
C TRP A 45 3.97 11.12 5.73
N LYS A 46 4.42 10.38 6.75
CA LYS A 46 3.56 9.59 7.64
C LYS A 46 2.82 10.50 8.61
N VAL A 47 1.72 9.99 9.16
CA VAL A 47 0.90 10.70 10.15
C VAL A 47 1.70 11.18 11.36
N LYS A 48 2.57 10.33 11.90
CA LYS A 48 3.46 10.68 13.02
C LYS A 48 4.29 11.96 12.77
N GLN A 49 4.81 12.13 11.55
CA GLN A 49 5.64 13.31 11.21
C GLN A 49 4.83 14.61 11.18
N ILE A 50 3.54 14.53 10.81
CA ILE A 50 2.62 15.67 10.83
C ILE A 50 2.29 16.06 12.27
N GLU A 51 2.07 15.07 13.14
CA GLU A 51 1.77 15.29 14.56
C GLU A 51 2.97 15.91 15.30
N GLU A 52 4.18 15.38 15.10
CA GLU A 52 5.43 15.91 15.66
C GLU A 52 5.77 17.33 15.16
N LEU A 53 5.45 17.63 13.90
CA LEU A 53 5.64 18.98 13.34
C LEU A 53 4.80 20.00 14.13
N TRP A 54 3.54 19.71 14.38
CA TRP A 54 2.65 20.66 15.06
C TRP A 54 2.92 20.77 16.56
N ASP A 55 3.36 19.69 17.22
CA ASP A 55 3.90 19.75 18.59
C ASP A 55 5.12 20.71 18.64
N SER A 56 6.05 20.58 17.69
CA SER A 56 7.21 21.45 17.57
C SER A 56 6.82 22.92 17.34
N ILE A 57 5.85 23.19 16.46
CA ILE A 57 5.34 24.54 16.18
C ILE A 57 4.73 25.17 17.44
N LEU A 58 3.88 24.44 18.16
CA LEU A 58 3.20 24.97 19.36
C LEU A 58 4.15 25.17 20.55
N ARG A 59 5.25 24.41 20.57
CA ARG A 59 6.41 24.57 21.47
C ARG A 59 7.37 25.69 21.04
N ARG A 60 7.19 26.25 19.84
CA ARG A 60 8.06 27.26 19.21
C ARG A 60 9.47 26.76 18.91
N PHE A 61 9.63 25.45 18.74
CA PHE A 61 10.89 24.88 18.26
C PHE A 61 11.12 25.27 16.81
N PRO A 62 12.36 25.52 16.37
CA PRO A 62 12.64 25.81 14.98
C PRO A 62 12.39 24.57 14.11
N ILE A 63 11.58 24.71 13.06
CA ILE A 63 11.25 23.61 12.14
C ILE A 63 12.12 23.64 10.86
N GLY A 64 13.30 24.24 10.94
CA GLY A 64 14.19 24.48 9.81
C GLY A 64 13.80 25.73 9.00
N ALA A 65 14.11 25.72 7.71
CA ALA A 65 13.84 26.81 6.78
C ALA A 65 13.17 26.29 5.51
N PHE A 66 12.55 27.18 4.75
CA PHE A 66 12.17 26.93 3.37
C PHE A 66 13.27 27.46 2.44
N VAL A 67 13.48 26.79 1.32
CA VAL A 67 14.32 27.32 0.24
C VAL A 67 13.38 27.70 -0.90
N ILE A 68 13.40 28.97 -1.30
CA ILE A 68 12.54 29.51 -2.34
C ILE A 68 13.37 30.09 -3.47
N ALA A 69 12.83 30.10 -4.68
CA ALA A 69 13.44 30.76 -5.83
C ALA A 69 12.42 31.64 -6.56
N PRO A 70 12.87 32.67 -7.30
CA PRO A 70 12.00 33.39 -8.23
C PRO A 70 11.31 32.42 -9.21
N PRO A 71 10.15 32.80 -9.79
CA PRO A 71 9.48 32.00 -10.79
C PRO A 71 10.43 31.70 -11.94
N ASN A 72 10.39 30.45 -12.41
CA ASN A 72 11.19 30.00 -13.52
C ASN A 72 10.31 29.13 -14.44
N ASP A 73 9.93 29.69 -15.58
CA ASP A 73 9.07 29.02 -16.57
C ASP A 73 9.68 27.70 -17.07
N ASP A 74 11.01 27.57 -17.05
CA ASP A 74 11.69 26.34 -17.46
C ASP A 74 11.46 25.17 -16.51
N LEU A 75 11.14 25.42 -15.23
CA LEU A 75 10.96 24.36 -14.23
C LEU A 75 9.53 23.83 -14.19
N LYS A 76 8.58 24.55 -14.79
CA LYS A 76 7.12 24.34 -14.69
C LYS A 76 6.63 24.17 -13.25
N GLN A 77 5.33 24.16 -13.07
CA GLN A 77 4.70 24.14 -11.75
C GLN A 77 3.80 22.91 -11.63
N GLN A 78 3.67 22.40 -10.42
CA GLN A 78 2.72 21.34 -10.06
C GLN A 78 1.95 21.74 -8.80
N ASN A 79 0.77 21.15 -8.65
CA ASN A 79 -0.10 21.46 -7.52
C ASN A 79 0.39 20.79 -6.23
N PHE A 80 0.14 21.43 -5.09
CA PHE A 80 0.32 20.81 -3.79
C PHE A 80 -0.80 19.79 -3.48
N LYS A 81 -0.58 18.97 -2.45
CA LYS A 81 -1.51 17.90 -2.07
C LYS A 81 -2.91 18.39 -1.69
N LEU A 82 -3.01 19.52 -0.96
CA LEU A 82 -4.28 20.06 -0.47
C LEU A 82 -4.87 21.15 -1.39
N GLN A 83 -4.25 21.44 -2.54
CA GLN A 83 -4.80 22.40 -3.48
C GLN A 83 -6.07 21.86 -4.13
N PRO A 84 -7.15 22.67 -4.20
CA PRO A 84 -8.38 22.27 -4.87
C PRO A 84 -8.17 22.13 -6.37
N GLU A 85 -8.86 21.17 -7.00
CA GLU A 85 -8.81 20.99 -8.46
C GLU A 85 -9.54 22.10 -9.23
N CYS A 86 -10.52 22.73 -8.59
CA CYS A 86 -11.23 23.91 -9.06
C CYS A 86 -11.25 24.98 -7.96
N GLY A 87 -10.64 26.13 -8.22
CA GLY A 87 -10.63 27.28 -7.30
C GLY A 87 -9.57 28.31 -7.69
N GLU A 88 -9.86 29.60 -7.47
CA GLU A 88 -8.92 30.70 -7.70
C GLU A 88 -7.92 30.81 -6.54
N LEU A 89 -6.77 30.14 -6.65
CA LEU A 89 -5.61 30.44 -5.81
C LEU A 89 -4.85 31.66 -6.36
N PRO A 90 -4.14 32.42 -5.51
CA PRO A 90 -3.34 33.56 -5.96
C PRO A 90 -2.26 33.12 -6.95
N ALA A 91 -1.95 34.01 -7.91
CA ALA A 91 -0.86 33.76 -8.85
C ALA A 91 0.47 33.53 -8.10
N PRO A 92 1.22 32.46 -8.41
CA PRO A 92 2.43 32.12 -7.68
C PRO A 92 3.54 33.14 -7.94
N THR A 93 4.19 33.59 -6.87
CA THR A 93 5.31 34.54 -6.93
C THR A 93 6.66 33.87 -6.77
N HIS A 94 6.73 32.63 -6.27
CA HIS A 94 7.98 31.90 -6.02
C HIS A 94 7.83 30.39 -6.27
N LEU A 95 8.94 29.70 -6.47
CA LEU A 95 9.04 28.23 -6.46
C LEU A 95 9.58 27.75 -5.11
N LEU A 96 8.97 26.72 -4.53
CA LEU A 96 9.44 26.06 -3.31
C LEU A 96 10.43 24.96 -3.67
N LEU A 97 11.71 25.11 -3.32
CA LEU A 97 12.76 24.12 -3.62
C LEU A 97 12.96 23.09 -2.50
N ASP A 98 12.75 23.50 -1.25
CA ASP A 98 12.77 22.63 -0.05
C ASP A 98 11.58 22.89 0.87
N GLY A 99 11.16 21.85 1.60
CA GLY A 99 10.16 21.98 2.66
C GLY A 99 8.72 21.70 2.22
N GLN A 100 8.50 21.12 1.03
CA GLN A 100 7.17 20.72 0.53
C GLN A 100 6.33 19.95 1.57
N GLN A 101 6.94 18.98 2.25
CA GLN A 101 6.23 18.15 3.23
C GLN A 101 5.83 18.98 4.47
N ARG A 102 6.74 19.82 4.97
CA ARG A 102 6.47 20.77 6.08
C ARG A 102 5.35 21.74 5.71
N ALA A 103 5.39 22.30 4.50
CA ALA A 103 4.34 23.21 4.02
C ALA A 103 2.96 22.53 3.96
N THR A 104 2.91 21.26 3.55
CA THR A 104 1.65 20.47 3.54
C THR A 104 1.16 20.13 4.95
N GLY A 105 2.08 19.77 5.86
CA GLY A 105 1.74 19.56 7.27
C GLY A 105 1.20 20.82 7.95
N ILE A 106 1.81 21.99 7.67
CA ILE A 106 1.30 23.30 8.12
C ILE A 106 -0.09 23.55 7.52
N ALA A 107 -0.27 23.41 6.21
CA ALA A 107 -1.56 23.63 5.56
C ALA A 107 -2.67 22.77 6.20
N LEU A 108 -2.40 21.51 6.56
CA LEU A 108 -3.41 20.64 7.18
C LEU A 108 -4.03 21.22 8.47
N GLY A 109 -3.31 22.03 9.23
CA GLY A 109 -3.86 22.69 10.43
C GLY A 109 -4.79 23.87 10.16
N PHE A 110 -4.83 24.36 8.92
CA PHE A 110 -5.72 25.42 8.45
C PHE A 110 -6.85 24.88 7.57
N TYR A 111 -6.86 23.58 7.27
CA TYR A 111 -7.79 22.96 6.34
C TYR A 111 -9.12 22.64 7.03
N ASP A 112 -10.18 23.35 6.64
CA ASP A 112 -11.48 23.32 7.32
C ASP A 112 -12.52 22.49 6.57
N LEU A 113 -12.73 21.26 7.04
CA LEU A 113 -13.73 20.32 6.51
C LEU A 113 -15.17 20.60 6.99
N TRP A 114 -15.34 21.46 7.99
CA TRP A 114 -16.62 21.69 8.68
C TRP A 114 -17.20 23.06 8.39
N ARG A 115 -16.89 23.62 7.21
CA ARG A 115 -17.50 24.86 6.73
C ARG A 115 -18.90 24.60 6.19
N ASP A 116 -19.77 25.60 6.37
CA ASP A 116 -21.09 25.62 5.77
C ASP A 116 -20.93 25.79 4.24
N GLY A 117 -21.22 24.74 3.44
CA GLY A 117 -21.00 24.71 1.98
C GLY A 117 -20.91 23.30 1.38
N GLU A 118 -20.32 23.17 0.19
CA GLU A 118 -20.05 21.88 -0.46
C GLU A 118 -19.06 21.06 0.39
N LYS A 119 -19.58 20.11 1.15
CA LYS A 119 -18.78 19.18 1.95
C LYS A 119 -17.89 18.35 1.01
N GLU A 120 -16.58 18.51 1.13
CA GLU A 120 -15.62 17.83 0.26
C GLU A 120 -15.62 16.33 0.54
N ALA A 121 -16.24 15.56 -0.37
CA ALA A 121 -16.35 14.10 -0.25
C ALA A 121 -14.99 13.39 -0.33
N HIS A 122 -13.96 14.06 -0.85
CA HIS A 122 -12.63 13.50 -1.15
C HIS A 122 -11.49 14.11 -0.33
N ALA A 123 -11.81 14.67 0.84
CA ALA A 123 -10.82 15.18 1.77
C ALA A 123 -9.71 14.15 2.07
N LYS A 124 -8.45 14.57 1.93
CA LYS A 124 -7.27 13.69 2.04
C LYS A 124 -6.82 13.43 3.48
N GLY A 125 -7.23 14.28 4.42
CA GLY A 125 -6.92 14.15 5.84
C GLY A 125 -7.48 15.31 6.65
N ALA A 126 -7.50 15.16 7.98
CA ALA A 126 -7.84 16.23 8.91
C ALA A 126 -6.94 16.16 10.16
N LEU A 127 -6.61 17.32 10.73
CA LEU A 127 -5.77 17.43 11.90
C LEU A 127 -6.56 17.89 13.13
N TRP A 128 -6.36 17.17 14.22
CA TRP A 128 -6.99 17.39 15.51
C TRP A 128 -5.92 17.60 16.59
N LEU A 129 -6.32 18.23 17.69
CA LEU A 129 -5.55 18.34 18.92
C LEU A 129 -6.32 17.62 20.04
N ASP A 130 -5.66 16.70 20.74
CA ASP A 130 -6.17 16.11 21.97
C ASP A 130 -5.74 16.98 23.16
N LEU A 131 -6.71 17.64 23.80
CA LEU A 131 -6.44 18.56 24.92
C LEU A 131 -6.02 17.83 26.21
N ALA A 132 -6.19 16.51 26.28
CA ALA A 132 -5.74 15.74 27.43
C ALA A 132 -4.21 15.76 27.60
N GLU A 133 -3.75 15.36 28.77
CA GLU A 133 -2.33 15.30 29.07
C GLU A 133 -1.63 14.21 28.26
N PRO A 134 -0.40 14.44 27.78
CA PRO A 134 0.44 13.39 27.22
C PRO A 134 0.55 12.21 28.19
N TYR A 135 0.68 11.00 27.65
CA TYR A 135 0.97 9.83 28.48
C TYR A 135 2.40 9.91 29.03
N GLU A 136 2.66 9.28 30.18
CA GLU A 136 3.90 9.46 30.97
C GLU A 136 5.21 9.24 30.18
N SER A 137 5.20 8.37 29.18
CA SER A 137 6.38 8.05 28.36
C SER A 137 6.49 8.87 27.07
N SER A 138 5.65 9.89 26.87
CA SER A 138 5.64 10.72 25.67
C SER A 138 6.68 11.85 25.77
N GLU A 139 7.42 12.09 24.68
CA GLU A 139 8.26 13.27 24.54
C GLU A 139 7.46 14.51 24.07
N ALA A 140 6.19 14.35 23.68
CA ALA A 140 5.31 15.43 23.20
C ALA A 140 4.66 16.21 24.36
N GLU A 141 4.43 17.51 24.20
CA GLU A 141 3.69 18.35 25.18
C GLU A 141 2.23 18.47 24.76
N PHE A 142 2.02 18.46 23.45
CA PHE A 142 0.73 18.55 22.78
C PHE A 142 0.54 17.32 21.89
N ILE A 143 -0.59 16.63 22.08
CA ILE A 143 -0.90 15.42 21.34
C ILE A 143 -1.78 15.79 20.15
N PHE A 144 -1.15 15.94 18.98
CA PHE A 144 -1.87 16.10 17.72
C PHE A 144 -2.34 14.74 17.21
N ARG A 145 -3.43 14.71 16.44
CA ARG A 145 -4.02 13.48 15.91
C ARG A 145 -4.47 13.69 14.47
N ALA A 146 -3.90 12.95 13.52
CA ALA A 146 -4.38 12.98 12.14
C ALA A 146 -5.35 11.82 11.86
N VAL A 147 -6.39 12.11 11.08
CA VAL A 147 -7.28 11.10 10.48
C VAL A 147 -7.12 11.12 8.96
N THR A 148 -7.23 9.96 8.33
CA THR A 148 -7.07 9.78 6.87
C THR A 148 -8.26 9.00 6.32
N ARG A 149 -8.47 9.01 4.99
CA ARG A 149 -9.57 8.26 4.37
C ARG A 149 -9.49 6.74 4.63
N ALA A 150 -8.28 6.20 4.75
CA ALA A 150 -8.06 4.79 5.08
C ALA A 150 -8.31 4.48 6.57
N HIS A 151 -8.04 5.45 7.46
CA HIS A 151 -8.21 5.33 8.92
C HIS A 151 -9.01 6.54 9.44
N PRO A 152 -10.34 6.60 9.16
CA PRO A 152 -11.16 7.76 9.52
C PRO A 152 -11.37 7.92 11.03
N TRP A 153 -11.09 6.86 11.81
CA TRP A 153 -11.02 6.83 13.28
C TRP A 153 -9.64 7.19 13.85
N GLY A 154 -8.62 7.41 12.99
CA GLY A 154 -7.25 7.74 13.38
C GLY A 154 -6.38 6.54 13.76
N TYR A 155 -5.23 6.83 14.38
CA TYR A 155 -4.19 5.86 14.77
C TYR A 155 -4.09 5.78 16.29
N LYS A 156 -3.27 4.88 16.85
CA LYS A 156 -3.09 4.79 18.32
C LYS A 156 -2.49 6.07 18.89
N ARG A 157 -3.01 6.51 20.04
CA ARG A 157 -2.54 7.69 20.78
C ARG A 157 -1.08 7.57 21.23
N THR A 158 -0.65 6.37 21.56
CA THR A 158 0.71 6.09 22.05
C THR A 158 1.72 5.82 20.94
N ASN A 159 1.26 5.46 19.74
CA ASN A 159 2.10 5.23 18.57
C ASN A 159 1.32 5.54 17.27
N PRO A 160 1.48 6.74 16.70
CA PRO A 160 0.74 7.15 15.50
C PRO A 160 1.08 6.37 14.22
N ASP A 161 2.11 5.53 14.22
CA ASP A 161 2.44 4.62 13.10
C ASP A 161 1.62 3.31 13.11
N GLU A 162 0.82 3.08 14.16
CA GLU A 162 0.02 1.87 14.35
C GLU A 162 -1.48 2.14 14.24
N PRO A 163 -2.24 1.31 13.49
CA PRO A 163 -3.69 1.40 13.44
C PRO A 163 -4.31 1.00 14.78
N LEU A 164 -5.55 1.44 15.00
CA LEU A 164 -6.35 1.01 16.14
C LEU A 164 -6.64 -0.49 16.09
N SER A 165 -6.94 -1.07 17.25
CA SER A 165 -7.42 -2.45 17.30
C SER A 165 -8.82 -2.57 16.69
N ALA A 166 -9.18 -3.73 16.12
CA ALA A 166 -10.51 -3.95 15.54
C ALA A 166 -11.66 -3.65 16.54
N HIS A 167 -11.45 -3.94 17.83
CA HIS A 167 -12.39 -3.59 18.90
C HIS A 167 -12.66 -2.08 18.96
N GLN A 168 -11.59 -1.28 18.99
CA GLN A 168 -11.69 0.18 19.01
C GLN A 168 -12.30 0.73 17.72
N ILE A 169 -11.99 0.12 16.57
CA ILE A 169 -12.60 0.49 15.28
C ILE A 169 -14.12 0.28 15.30
N ARG A 170 -14.61 -0.86 15.84
CA ARG A 170 -16.06 -1.10 15.98
C ARG A 170 -16.72 -0.10 16.92
N ALA A 171 -16.11 0.17 18.07
CA ALA A 171 -16.64 1.16 19.02
C ALA A 171 -16.72 2.57 18.39
N ALA A 172 -15.71 2.95 17.61
CA ALA A 172 -15.69 4.18 16.83
C ALA A 172 -16.82 4.22 15.79
N LEU A 173 -16.97 3.18 14.99
CA LEU A 173 -18.00 3.11 13.95
C LEU A 173 -19.42 3.17 14.53
N LEU A 174 -19.69 2.48 15.64
CA LEU A 174 -20.97 2.58 16.34
C LEU A 174 -21.24 4.03 16.78
N ALA A 175 -20.24 4.72 17.34
CA ALA A 175 -20.38 6.11 17.75
C ALA A 175 -20.61 7.02 16.55
N PHE A 176 -19.88 6.82 15.44
CA PHE A 176 -20.02 7.61 14.22
C PHE A 176 -21.40 7.43 13.60
N ARG A 177 -21.92 6.20 13.52
CA ARG A 177 -23.28 5.94 13.01
C ARG A 177 -24.34 6.61 13.84
N ALA A 178 -24.25 6.45 15.17
CA ALA A 178 -25.20 7.03 16.10
C ALA A 178 -25.19 8.57 16.01
N ALA A 179 -24.01 9.18 15.99
CA ALA A 179 -23.82 10.62 15.86
C ALA A 179 -24.29 11.19 14.50
N ASN A 180 -24.11 10.42 13.42
CA ASN A 180 -24.49 10.85 12.07
C ASN A 180 -25.88 10.36 11.63
N GLN A 181 -26.61 9.64 12.50
CA GLN A 181 -27.91 9.03 12.21
C GLN A 181 -27.89 8.14 10.96
N CYS A 182 -26.86 7.30 10.83
CA CYS A 182 -26.66 6.43 9.67
C CYS A 182 -26.38 4.97 10.08
N ASP A 183 -27.43 4.25 10.43
CA ASP A 183 -27.30 2.92 11.04
C ASP A 183 -26.66 1.86 10.14
N ASP A 184 -26.76 1.97 8.81
CA ASP A 184 -26.28 0.95 7.85
C ASP A 184 -24.91 1.24 7.24
N LYS A 185 -24.37 2.44 7.47
CA LYS A 185 -23.20 2.96 6.76
C LYS A 185 -21.92 2.15 7.07
N ARG A 186 -21.19 1.72 6.03
CA ARG A 186 -19.93 0.97 6.14
C ARG A 186 -18.73 1.88 6.37
N SER A 187 -17.62 1.30 6.83
CA SER A 187 -16.40 2.03 7.21
C SER A 187 -15.87 2.97 6.12
N GLU A 188 -15.86 2.52 4.87
CA GLU A 188 -15.33 3.20 3.69
C GLU A 188 -16.26 4.28 3.13
N GLU A 189 -17.52 4.29 3.57
CA GLU A 189 -18.53 5.24 3.12
C GLU A 189 -18.47 6.55 3.93
N PHE A 190 -17.83 6.53 5.11
CA PHE A 190 -17.69 7.71 5.97
C PHE A 190 -16.76 8.75 5.34
N SER A 191 -17.23 9.99 5.27
CA SER A 191 -16.38 11.15 4.96
C SER A 191 -15.71 11.66 6.22
N LEU A 192 -14.52 12.27 6.11
CA LEU A 192 -13.74 12.71 7.28
C LEU A 192 -14.41 13.80 8.12
N TRP A 193 -15.34 14.57 7.56
CA TRP A 193 -16.13 15.54 8.33
C TRP A 193 -17.14 14.87 9.28
N GLN A 194 -17.44 13.58 9.07
CA GLN A 194 -18.36 12.76 9.88
C GLN A 194 -17.67 12.03 11.03
N THR A 195 -16.34 11.98 11.04
CA THR A 195 -15.54 11.14 11.94
C THR A 195 -14.56 11.97 12.75
N TRP A 196 -13.94 11.35 13.75
CA TRP A 196 -12.99 11.99 14.66
C TRP A 196 -12.00 10.95 15.21
N PRO A 197 -10.83 11.35 15.75
CA PRO A 197 -9.86 10.40 16.29
C PRO A 197 -10.43 9.69 17.53
N TRP A 198 -10.69 8.39 17.43
CA TRP A 198 -11.41 7.63 18.45
C TRP A 198 -10.59 7.46 19.73
N ASP A 199 -9.30 7.14 19.61
CA ASP A 199 -8.41 6.90 20.75
C ASP A 199 -7.88 8.23 21.34
N ALA A 200 -8.59 9.36 21.14
CA ALA A 200 -8.30 10.66 21.77
C ALA A 200 -9.22 10.89 22.98
N GLU A 201 -8.76 11.65 23.97
CA GLU A 201 -9.55 11.88 25.19
C GLU A 201 -10.37 13.17 25.16
N ALA A 202 -9.86 14.23 24.53
CA ALA A 202 -10.52 15.52 24.37
C ALA A 202 -10.20 16.10 22.97
N PRO A 203 -10.71 15.48 21.89
CA PRO A 203 -10.34 15.84 20.52
C PRO A 203 -11.02 17.13 20.03
N VAL A 204 -10.22 18.10 19.58
CA VAL A 204 -10.70 19.34 18.96
C VAL A 204 -10.11 19.48 17.55
N PRO A 205 -10.89 19.81 16.51
CA PRO A 205 -10.34 20.14 15.21
C PRO A 205 -9.38 21.33 15.32
N LEU A 206 -8.13 21.16 14.89
CA LEU A 206 -7.11 22.20 15.08
C LEU A 206 -7.52 23.51 14.39
N VAL A 207 -8.13 23.40 13.20
CA VAL A 207 -8.58 24.53 12.40
C VAL A 207 -9.59 25.44 13.13
N MET A 208 -10.45 24.88 13.99
CA MET A 208 -11.42 25.66 14.77
C MET A 208 -10.72 26.49 15.86
N LEU A 209 -9.64 25.97 16.46
CA LEU A 209 -8.82 26.72 17.42
C LEU A 209 -7.97 27.79 16.72
N VAL A 210 -7.41 27.46 15.55
CA VAL A 210 -6.61 28.38 14.73
C VAL A 210 -7.46 29.56 14.27
N GLU A 211 -8.67 29.31 13.74
CA GLU A 211 -9.59 30.36 13.33
C GLU A 211 -9.97 31.25 14.51
N ALA A 212 -10.37 30.67 15.63
CA ALA A 212 -10.74 31.42 16.83
C ALA A 212 -9.60 32.31 17.36
N ALA A 213 -8.37 31.77 17.40
CA ALA A 213 -7.19 32.53 17.82
C ALA A 213 -6.88 33.69 16.87
N ILE A 214 -7.14 33.53 15.57
CA ILE A 214 -6.95 34.59 14.57
C ILE A 214 -8.06 35.65 14.66
N SER A 215 -9.32 35.24 14.84
CA SER A 215 -10.46 36.15 14.94
C SER A 215 -10.45 36.98 16.23
N HIS A 216 -9.84 36.47 17.29
CA HIS A 216 -9.80 37.10 18.63
C HIS A 216 -8.38 37.12 19.18
N ALA A 217 -7.51 37.92 18.56
CA ALA A 217 -6.06 37.95 18.83
C ALA A 217 -5.69 38.21 20.30
N ASP A 218 -6.43 39.13 20.96
CA ASP A 218 -6.15 39.60 22.32
C ASP A 218 -7.26 39.24 23.32
N ASP A 219 -8.26 38.45 22.89
CA ASP A 219 -9.41 38.06 23.72
C ASP A 219 -9.57 36.54 23.75
N LEU A 220 -9.01 35.92 24.79
CA LEU A 220 -9.08 34.47 24.99
C LEU A 220 -10.49 33.97 25.26
N ALA A 221 -11.31 34.75 25.97
CA ALA A 221 -12.66 34.35 26.29
C ALA A 221 -13.50 34.32 25.00
N ALA A 222 -13.40 35.36 24.17
CA ALA A 222 -14.07 35.39 22.87
C ALA A 222 -13.53 34.32 21.91
N ALA A 223 -12.21 34.07 21.88
CA ALA A 223 -11.62 32.98 21.09
C ALA A 223 -12.23 31.64 21.49
N ARG A 224 -12.23 31.33 22.79
CA ARG A 224 -12.79 30.09 23.33
C ARG A 224 -14.28 29.97 22.98
N ASP A 225 -15.07 31.00 23.19
CA ASP A 225 -16.51 30.99 22.94
C ASP A 225 -16.82 30.80 21.45
N THR A 226 -16.02 31.40 20.55
CA THR A 226 -16.14 31.22 19.10
C THR A 226 -15.78 29.79 18.68
N ALA A 227 -14.69 29.23 19.20
CA ALA A 227 -14.34 27.83 18.96
C ALA A 227 -15.42 26.88 19.49
N TRP A 228 -15.94 27.13 20.70
CA TRP A 228 -16.97 26.29 21.31
C TRP A 228 -18.24 26.23 20.48
N LYS A 229 -18.72 27.39 19.99
CA LYS A 229 -19.90 27.46 19.10
C LYS A 229 -19.74 26.61 17.83
N ARG A 230 -18.52 26.50 17.28
CA ARG A 230 -18.26 25.63 16.12
C ARG A 230 -18.17 24.16 16.52
N ILE A 231 -17.46 23.85 17.61
CA ILE A 231 -17.28 22.48 18.11
C ILE A 231 -18.63 21.83 18.46
N GLN A 232 -19.56 22.59 19.04
CA GLN A 232 -20.93 22.12 19.33
C GLN A 232 -21.73 21.71 18.08
N LYS A 233 -21.32 22.12 16.87
CA LYS A 233 -21.93 21.70 15.60
C LYS A 233 -21.34 20.41 15.03
N LEU A 234 -20.27 19.87 15.64
CA LEU A 234 -19.68 18.62 15.17
C LEU A 234 -20.66 17.45 15.35
N PRO A 235 -20.59 16.40 14.48
CA PRO A 235 -21.46 15.23 14.58
C PRO A 235 -21.47 14.61 15.99
N MET A 236 -20.34 14.57 16.70
CA MET A 236 -20.25 14.02 18.06
C MET A 236 -21.18 14.72 19.09
N PHE A 237 -21.61 15.96 18.83
CA PHE A 237 -22.55 16.70 19.67
C PHE A 237 -23.99 16.69 19.15
N ALA A 238 -24.25 16.04 18.00
CA ALA A 238 -25.61 15.84 17.51
C ALA A 238 -26.42 15.02 18.52
N VAL A 239 -27.73 15.34 18.63
CA VAL A 239 -28.75 14.82 19.56
C VAL A 239 -28.35 13.49 20.20
N LYS A 240 -28.29 13.44 21.56
CA LYS A 240 -28.01 12.25 22.39
C LYS A 240 -28.56 10.99 21.70
N PRO A 241 -27.72 10.23 20.99
CA PRO A 241 -28.24 9.17 20.15
C PRO A 241 -28.90 8.14 21.06
N SER A 242 -30.08 7.66 20.70
CA SER A 242 -30.52 6.36 21.18
C SER A 242 -29.59 5.33 20.54
N LEU A 243 -28.41 5.14 21.12
CA LEU A 243 -27.56 4.00 20.79
C LEU A 243 -28.43 2.76 20.95
N ALA A 244 -28.66 2.03 19.87
CA ALA A 244 -29.53 0.87 19.88
C ALA A 244 -29.08 -0.10 20.99
N THR A 245 -29.86 -0.17 22.07
CA THR A 245 -29.55 -0.95 23.29
C THR A 245 -29.68 -2.45 23.09
N ASN A 246 -30.06 -2.90 21.89
CA ASN A 246 -30.44 -4.28 21.60
C ASN A 246 -29.51 -4.96 20.58
N ILE A 247 -28.19 -4.79 20.69
CA ILE A 247 -27.24 -5.65 19.97
C ILE A 247 -26.79 -6.77 20.91
N LYS A 248 -27.50 -7.92 20.90
CA LYS A 248 -27.13 -9.12 21.67
C LYS A 248 -25.69 -9.55 21.29
N GLY A 249 -24.85 -9.81 22.29
CA GLY A 249 -23.46 -10.28 22.11
C GLY A 249 -22.40 -9.17 22.02
N ASN A 250 -22.79 -7.89 21.93
CA ASN A 250 -21.88 -6.76 21.75
C ASN A 250 -21.94 -5.70 22.88
N GLU A 251 -22.46 -6.07 24.05
CA GLU A 251 -22.68 -5.14 25.19
C GLU A 251 -21.42 -4.36 25.58
N ARG A 252 -20.24 -4.99 25.51
CA ARG A 252 -18.95 -4.32 25.79
C ARG A 252 -18.61 -3.26 24.74
N VAL A 253 -18.81 -3.54 23.46
CA VAL A 253 -18.50 -2.60 22.37
C VAL A 253 -19.50 -1.44 22.39
N VAL A 254 -20.78 -1.73 22.62
CA VAL A 254 -21.83 -0.71 22.79
C VAL A 254 -21.51 0.19 23.99
N LYS A 255 -21.13 -0.42 25.12
CA LYS A 255 -20.71 0.32 26.31
C LYS A 255 -19.46 1.16 26.05
N GLU A 256 -18.40 0.60 25.44
CA GLU A 256 -17.18 1.35 25.12
C GLU A 256 -17.46 2.48 24.13
N SER A 257 -18.36 2.27 23.17
CA SER A 257 -18.82 3.29 22.23
C SER A 257 -19.55 4.42 22.96
N HIS A 258 -20.50 4.08 23.84
CA HIS A 258 -21.23 5.05 24.65
C HIS A 258 -20.30 5.82 25.60
N ASP A 259 -19.55 5.09 26.43
CA ASP A 259 -18.64 5.65 27.43
C ASP A 259 -17.54 6.47 26.77
N GLY A 260 -17.02 6.02 25.63
CA GLY A 260 -16.00 6.73 24.85
C GLY A 260 -16.52 8.05 24.30
N LEU A 261 -17.67 8.04 23.63
CA LEU A 261 -18.31 9.25 23.10
C LEU A 261 -18.69 10.21 24.23
N GLU A 262 -19.35 9.71 25.29
CA GLU A 262 -19.75 10.53 26.44
C GLU A 262 -18.52 11.13 27.13
N LYS A 263 -17.44 10.34 27.32
CA LYS A 263 -16.18 10.82 27.89
C LYS A 263 -15.59 11.95 27.04
N GLN A 264 -15.52 11.78 25.72
CA GLN A 264 -15.00 12.81 24.80
C GLN A 264 -15.84 14.09 24.87
N CYS A 265 -17.17 14.00 24.73
CA CYS A 265 -18.07 15.16 24.80
C CYS A 265 -18.01 15.86 26.17
N LYS A 266 -17.96 15.09 27.26
CA LYS A 266 -17.84 15.62 28.62
C LYS A 266 -16.50 16.31 28.82
N ASN A 267 -15.40 15.71 28.39
CA ASN A 267 -14.07 16.30 28.49
C ASN A 267 -13.97 17.61 27.70
N LEU A 268 -14.56 17.67 26.51
CA LEU A 268 -14.66 18.90 25.74
C LEU A 268 -15.51 19.95 26.47
N SER A 269 -16.71 19.60 26.95
CA SER A 269 -17.54 20.54 27.71
C SER A 269 -16.81 21.07 28.95
N VAL A 270 -16.06 20.20 29.66
CA VAL A 270 -15.21 20.58 30.78
C VAL A 270 -14.10 21.56 30.34
N ALA A 271 -13.44 21.29 29.22
CA ALA A 271 -12.39 22.14 28.70
C ALA A 271 -12.89 23.55 28.33
N PHE A 272 -14.12 23.66 27.81
CA PHE A 272 -14.67 24.93 27.33
C PHE A 272 -15.49 25.70 28.38
N GLU A 273 -16.08 25.02 29.38
CA GLU A 273 -17.07 25.62 30.28
C GLU A 273 -16.63 25.67 31.77
N LYS A 274 -15.62 24.89 32.20
CA LYS A 274 -15.26 24.76 33.62
C LYS A 274 -13.86 25.28 33.95
N GLU A 275 -13.79 26.52 34.43
CA GLU A 275 -12.55 27.27 34.67
C GLU A 275 -11.54 26.58 35.61
N ASP A 276 -12.04 25.84 36.63
CA ASP A 276 -11.21 25.22 37.66
C ASP A 276 -10.50 23.93 37.23
N THR A 277 -10.64 23.50 35.97
CA THR A 277 -10.15 22.20 35.52
C THR A 277 -8.82 22.25 34.76
N VAL A 278 -8.08 21.13 34.80
CA VAL A 278 -6.81 21.00 34.06
C VAL A 278 -7.03 21.17 32.56
N LEU A 279 -8.10 20.56 32.02
CA LEU A 279 -8.44 20.66 30.60
C LEU A 279 -8.71 22.10 30.17
N TYR A 280 -9.43 22.87 31.00
CA TYR A 280 -9.67 24.29 30.73
C TYR A 280 -8.36 25.08 30.70
N ARG A 281 -7.48 24.90 31.70
CA ARG A 281 -6.17 25.57 31.72
C ARG A 281 -5.29 25.16 30.53
N ARG A 282 -5.37 23.91 30.09
CA ARG A 282 -4.67 23.41 28.90
C ARG A 282 -5.21 24.06 27.63
N LEU A 283 -6.53 24.13 27.45
CA LEU A 283 -7.16 24.86 26.34
C LEU A 283 -6.72 26.33 26.32
N ASP A 284 -6.78 27.00 27.46
CA ASP A 284 -6.34 28.38 27.64
C ASP A 284 -4.84 28.56 27.29
N SER A 285 -4.00 27.61 27.68
CA SER A 285 -2.57 27.58 27.33
C SER A 285 -2.38 27.42 25.82
N VAL A 286 -3.13 26.51 25.19
CA VAL A 286 -3.11 26.27 23.74
C VAL A 286 -3.57 27.52 22.99
N LEU A 287 -4.72 28.11 23.33
CA LEU A 287 -5.24 29.32 22.69
C LEU A 287 -4.26 30.49 22.84
N ARG A 288 -3.68 30.69 24.05
CA ARG A 288 -2.62 31.69 24.27
C ARG A 288 -1.41 31.45 23.37
N ARG A 289 -0.97 30.20 23.23
CA ARG A 289 0.16 29.84 22.35
C ARG A 289 -0.19 30.05 20.89
N LEU A 290 -1.39 29.67 20.45
CA LEU A 290 -1.89 29.88 19.09
C LEU A 290 -1.95 31.37 18.75
N GLN A 291 -2.54 32.20 19.60
CA GLN A 291 -2.54 33.67 19.44
C GLN A 291 -1.11 34.20 19.32
N LYS A 292 -0.20 33.74 20.19
CA LYS A 292 1.22 34.14 20.14
C LYS A 292 1.91 33.77 18.84
N ILE A 293 1.69 32.56 18.32
CA ILE A 293 2.37 32.10 17.09
C ILE A 293 1.69 32.61 15.81
N LEU A 294 0.42 33.03 15.86
CA LEU A 294 -0.37 33.42 14.68
C LEU A 294 -0.59 34.92 14.51
N VAL A 295 -0.69 35.72 15.59
CA VAL A 295 -1.21 37.11 15.47
C VAL A 295 -0.41 38.16 16.25
N THR A 296 0.20 37.84 17.39
CA THR A 296 0.86 38.87 18.22
C THR A 296 2.21 39.32 17.69
N GLU A 297 2.83 40.32 18.33
CA GLU A 297 4.20 40.78 18.04
C GLU A 297 5.26 39.67 18.12
N GLN A 298 4.94 38.54 18.79
CA GLN A 298 5.78 37.36 18.88
C GLN A 298 5.40 36.29 17.84
N ILE A 299 4.90 36.68 16.67
CA ILE A 299 4.46 35.75 15.63
C ILE A 299 5.55 34.72 15.30
N TYR A 300 5.17 33.46 15.12
CA TYR A 300 6.12 32.40 14.77
C TYR A 300 6.46 32.53 13.29
N GLN A 301 7.73 32.80 13.02
CA GLN A 301 8.23 33.04 11.69
C GLN A 301 9.24 31.97 11.30
N ILE A 302 9.09 31.48 10.08
CA ILE A 302 9.98 30.46 9.51
C ILE A 302 10.82 31.16 8.44
N PRO A 303 12.16 31.03 8.50
CA PRO A 303 13.03 31.58 7.47
C PRO A 303 12.72 30.96 6.11
N ALA A 304 12.59 31.80 5.10
CA ALA A 304 12.58 31.42 3.70
C ALA A 304 13.82 32.01 3.02
N LEU A 305 14.74 31.13 2.66
CA LEU A 305 16.02 31.47 2.07
C LEU A 305 15.85 31.63 0.56
N PRO A 306 16.01 32.85 0.01
CA PRO A 306 15.96 33.04 -1.43
C PRO A 306 17.21 32.45 -2.06
N LEU A 307 17.01 31.70 -3.13
CA LEU A 307 18.07 31.18 -3.97
C LEU A 307 17.85 31.69 -5.39
N ASP A 308 18.82 32.44 -5.88
CA ASP A 308 18.82 32.87 -7.27
C ASP A 308 19.31 31.73 -8.17
N LEU A 309 18.40 31.19 -8.97
CA LEU A 309 18.70 30.15 -9.95
C LEU A 309 19.28 30.73 -11.26
N GLN A 310 19.36 32.06 -11.42
CA GLN A 310 19.75 32.71 -12.67
C GLN A 310 21.28 32.83 -12.86
N THR A 311 22.09 32.64 -11.81
CA THR A 311 23.56 32.74 -11.87
C THR A 311 24.26 31.54 -11.21
N PRO A 312 24.81 30.60 -11.99
CA PRO A 312 26.02 29.95 -11.55
C PRO A 312 27.18 30.93 -11.77
N GLU A 313 27.89 31.31 -10.72
CA GLU A 313 29.29 31.73 -10.81
C GLU A 313 30.09 30.53 -11.36
N LEU A 314 29.99 30.30 -12.67
CA LEU A 314 30.94 29.45 -13.38
C LEU A 314 32.26 30.20 -13.33
N SER A 315 33.22 29.63 -12.60
CA SER A 315 34.61 30.10 -12.62
C SER A 315 35.01 30.40 -14.07
N GLU A 316 35.41 31.65 -14.33
CA GLU A 316 35.92 32.09 -15.63
C GLU A 316 37.16 31.26 -15.98
N ALA A 317 36.97 30.15 -16.70
CA ALA A 317 38.01 29.53 -17.48
C ALA A 317 38.04 30.25 -18.83
N THR A 318 39.08 31.06 -19.00
CA THR A 318 39.47 31.86 -20.16
C THR A 318 39.35 31.13 -21.51
N ASP A 319 38.76 31.82 -22.49
CA ASP A 319 39.02 31.91 -23.96
C ASP A 319 39.44 30.63 -24.74
N ALA A 320 39.00 30.34 -25.98
CA ALA A 320 38.69 31.18 -27.13
C ALA A 320 37.88 30.38 -28.18
N ASP A 321 37.51 31.06 -29.27
CA ASP A 321 36.93 30.59 -30.54
C ASP A 321 35.40 30.42 -30.62
N ALA A 322 34.77 31.53 -31.01
CA ALA A 322 33.47 31.58 -31.64
C ALA A 322 33.64 31.46 -33.16
N ASN A 323 33.03 30.43 -33.77
CA ASN A 323 32.32 30.60 -35.02
C ASN A 323 31.41 29.40 -35.37
N VAL A 324 30.36 29.72 -36.13
CA VAL A 324 29.50 28.83 -36.95
C VAL A 324 28.15 28.38 -36.33
N THR A 325 27.14 29.18 -36.68
CA THR A 325 25.76 28.88 -37.16
C THR A 325 24.96 27.68 -36.61
N SER A 326 23.71 27.99 -36.24
CA SER A 326 22.57 27.10 -35.96
C SER A 326 22.91 25.90 -35.07
N ALA A 327 23.13 26.17 -33.79
CA ALA A 327 23.60 25.18 -32.82
C ALA A 327 22.46 24.47 -32.06
N PRO A 328 22.66 23.20 -31.65
CA PRO A 328 21.88 22.53 -30.59
C PRO A 328 21.96 23.34 -29.27
N PRO A 329 21.15 23.05 -28.23
CA PRO A 329 21.19 23.80 -26.97
C PRO A 329 22.64 23.95 -26.48
N THR A 330 23.05 25.19 -26.21
CA THR A 330 24.46 25.51 -25.97
C THR A 330 24.99 24.75 -24.76
N LEU A 331 26.30 24.46 -24.74
CA LEU A 331 26.98 23.82 -23.58
C LEU A 331 26.66 24.52 -22.24
N LYS A 332 26.39 25.83 -22.27
CA LYS A 332 25.99 26.63 -21.10
C LYS A 332 24.60 26.27 -20.58
N ASP A 333 23.64 25.95 -21.43
CA ASP A 333 22.27 25.59 -21.02
C ASP A 333 22.20 24.20 -20.39
N ALA A 334 23.00 23.26 -20.89
CA ALA A 334 23.14 21.94 -20.30
C ALA A 334 23.79 22.00 -18.91
N ALA A 335 24.86 22.79 -18.77
CA ALA A 335 25.55 23.00 -17.49
C ALA A 335 24.67 23.71 -16.44
N LYS A 336 23.81 24.65 -16.85
CA LYS A 336 22.82 25.29 -15.95
C LYS A 336 21.77 24.28 -15.46
N LYS A 337 21.23 23.43 -16.34
CA LYS A 337 20.29 22.37 -15.95
C LYS A 337 20.92 21.33 -15.02
N ASP A 338 22.22 21.02 -15.22
CA ASP A 338 23.02 20.19 -14.31
C ASP A 338 23.12 20.78 -12.89
N ALA A 339 23.38 22.08 -12.78
CA ALA A 339 23.50 22.74 -11.47
C ALA A 339 22.18 22.72 -10.70
N ILE A 340 21.05 22.98 -11.38
CA ILE A 340 19.72 22.94 -10.75
C ILE A 340 19.38 21.51 -10.33
N GLU A 341 19.58 20.51 -11.20
CA GLU A 341 19.39 19.10 -10.88
C GLU A 341 20.18 18.68 -9.62
N LEU A 342 21.48 18.98 -9.60
CA LEU A 342 22.37 18.68 -8.47
C LEU A 342 21.94 19.39 -7.19
N LEU A 343 21.50 20.64 -7.29
CA LEU A 343 20.94 21.40 -6.18
C LEU A 343 19.72 20.69 -5.61
N PHE A 344 18.74 20.30 -6.43
CA PHE A 344 17.56 19.59 -5.95
C PHE A 344 17.92 18.28 -5.25
N VAL A 345 18.87 17.51 -5.79
CA VAL A 345 19.35 16.28 -5.16
C VAL A 345 19.99 16.58 -3.80
N ARG A 346 20.86 17.58 -3.70
CA ARG A 346 21.56 17.96 -2.47
C ARG A 346 20.60 18.52 -1.42
N VAL A 347 19.67 19.37 -1.82
CA VAL A 347 18.68 19.97 -0.93
C VAL A 347 17.75 18.90 -0.36
N ASN A 348 17.25 17.99 -1.20
CA ASN A 348 16.35 16.92 -0.75
C ASN A 348 17.07 15.78 0.01
N SER A 349 18.42 15.70 -0.03
CA SER A 349 19.16 14.69 0.72
C SER A 349 19.19 14.91 2.24
N ALA A 350 18.88 16.12 2.73
CA ALA A 350 18.79 16.41 4.16
C ALA A 350 17.43 16.03 4.78
N GLY A 351 16.42 15.75 3.94
CA GLY A 351 15.10 15.24 4.35
C GLY A 351 14.98 13.73 4.12
N THR A 352 13.82 13.25 3.68
CA THR A 352 13.68 11.85 3.21
C THR A 352 14.45 11.72 1.87
N PRO A 353 15.57 10.98 1.80
CA PRO A 353 16.45 11.03 0.65
C PRO A 353 15.76 10.50 -0.62
N LEU A 354 16.03 11.12 -1.77
CA LEU A 354 15.61 10.61 -3.07
C LEU A 354 16.54 9.45 -3.46
N ALA A 355 15.99 8.27 -3.71
CA ALA A 355 16.76 7.09 -4.10
C ALA A 355 16.12 6.35 -5.28
N GLY A 356 16.95 5.62 -6.04
CA GLY A 356 16.52 4.75 -7.12
C GLY A 356 15.65 5.46 -8.17
N GLU A 357 14.43 4.99 -8.34
CA GLU A 357 13.50 5.47 -9.37
C GLU A 357 12.96 6.88 -9.09
N GLU A 358 12.85 7.31 -7.83
CA GLU A 358 12.39 8.68 -7.50
C GLU A 358 13.38 9.74 -7.98
N LEU A 359 14.68 9.44 -7.83
CA LEU A 359 15.74 10.30 -8.34
C LEU A 359 15.67 10.37 -9.87
N ILE A 360 15.57 9.22 -10.53
CA ILE A 360 15.48 9.14 -12.00
C ILE A 360 14.25 9.88 -12.53
N TYR A 361 13.10 9.74 -11.86
CA TYR A 361 11.90 10.47 -12.23
C TYR A 361 12.06 11.98 -12.07
N SER A 362 12.75 12.41 -11.01
CA SER A 362 13.14 13.81 -10.86
C SER A 362 14.02 14.23 -12.05
N LEU A 363 15.04 13.46 -12.42
CA LEU A 363 15.87 13.76 -13.59
C LEU A 363 15.07 13.89 -14.89
N LEU A 364 14.05 13.04 -15.07
CA LEU A 364 13.14 13.14 -16.21
C LEU A 364 12.42 14.49 -16.24
N LYS A 365 11.86 14.91 -15.09
CA LYS A 365 11.12 16.16 -14.96
C LYS A 365 12.02 17.39 -15.12
N ALA A 366 13.28 17.32 -14.68
CA ALA A 366 14.26 18.37 -14.94
C ALA A 366 14.55 18.53 -16.44
N ALA A 367 14.64 17.41 -17.17
CA ALA A 367 14.91 17.43 -18.61
C ALA A 367 13.66 17.66 -19.47
N TRP A 368 12.47 17.32 -18.96
CA TRP A 368 11.16 17.45 -19.59
C TRP A 368 10.07 17.65 -18.52
N PRO A 369 9.75 18.90 -18.16
CA PRO A 369 8.83 19.17 -17.06
C PRO A 369 7.38 18.71 -17.29
N ASP A 370 6.88 18.65 -18.54
CA ASP A 370 5.52 18.13 -18.80
C ASP A 370 5.38 16.62 -18.58
N ALA A 371 6.48 15.89 -18.37
CA ALA A 371 6.43 14.45 -18.10
C ALA A 371 5.50 14.13 -16.93
N ALA A 372 5.48 14.98 -15.89
CA ALA A 372 4.57 14.86 -14.75
C ALA A 372 3.11 14.92 -15.18
N LYS A 373 2.73 15.97 -15.93
CA LYS A 373 1.37 16.15 -16.43
C LYS A 373 0.86 14.93 -17.20
N PHE A 374 1.67 14.36 -18.09
CA PHE A 374 1.26 13.19 -18.88
C PHE A 374 1.21 11.90 -18.07
N ILE A 375 2.12 11.70 -17.12
CA ILE A 375 2.16 10.50 -16.26
C ILE A 375 1.06 10.54 -15.18
N ASP A 376 0.83 11.71 -14.59
CA ASP A 376 -0.20 11.90 -13.58
C ASP A 376 -1.62 11.89 -14.18
N GLY A 377 -1.73 12.28 -15.45
CA GLY A 377 -2.95 12.25 -16.26
C GLY A 377 -3.26 10.91 -16.93
N LEU A 378 -2.55 9.83 -16.59
CA LEU A 378 -2.93 8.48 -17.02
C LEU A 378 -4.21 8.04 -16.29
N ASP A 379 -5.13 7.39 -17.02
CA ASP A 379 -6.42 6.93 -16.48
C ASP A 379 -6.23 5.92 -15.34
N HIS A 380 -5.25 5.02 -15.47
CA HIS A 380 -4.90 4.02 -14.46
C HIS A 380 -3.41 4.07 -14.14
N LYS A 381 -3.08 4.12 -12.83
CA LYS A 381 -1.70 4.25 -12.33
C LYS A 381 -1.35 3.07 -11.40
N PRO A 382 -1.12 1.87 -11.95
CA PRO A 382 -0.93 0.65 -11.14
C PRO A 382 0.36 0.65 -10.29
N ALA A 383 1.21 1.67 -10.41
CA ALA A 383 2.41 1.84 -9.62
C ALA A 383 2.69 3.33 -9.40
N LEU A 384 3.66 3.63 -8.54
CA LEU A 384 4.11 5.02 -8.32
C LEU A 384 4.55 5.68 -9.65
N PRO A 385 4.34 7.01 -9.83
CA PRO A 385 4.73 7.72 -11.06
C PRO A 385 6.19 7.50 -11.49
N SER A 386 7.09 7.37 -10.52
CA SER A 386 8.51 7.07 -10.77
C SER A 386 8.72 5.69 -11.41
N ARG A 387 7.98 4.68 -10.95
CA ARG A 387 7.98 3.33 -11.52
C ARG A 387 7.40 3.33 -12.93
N ILE A 388 6.29 4.05 -13.14
CA ILE A 388 5.66 4.19 -14.46
C ILE A 388 6.65 4.82 -15.46
N ALA A 389 7.31 5.91 -15.06
CA ALA A 389 8.35 6.55 -15.89
C ALA A 389 9.46 5.56 -16.25
N MET A 390 9.90 4.74 -15.29
CA MET A 390 10.92 3.73 -15.53
C MET A 390 10.46 2.64 -16.51
N LEU A 391 9.22 2.18 -16.42
CA LEU A 391 8.63 1.25 -17.36
C LEU A 391 8.57 1.85 -18.78
N CYS A 392 8.19 3.12 -18.93
CA CYS A 392 8.21 3.82 -20.22
C CYS A 392 9.61 3.89 -20.83
N VAL A 393 10.64 4.18 -20.02
CA VAL A 393 12.04 4.20 -20.46
C VAL A 393 12.48 2.83 -20.96
N ARG A 394 12.18 1.78 -20.20
CA ARG A 394 12.48 0.40 -20.60
C ARG A 394 11.69 -0.02 -21.84
N MET A 395 10.47 0.46 -22.03
CA MET A 395 9.66 0.19 -23.22
C MET A 395 10.32 0.74 -24.50
N ILE A 396 10.86 1.96 -24.46
CA ILE A 396 11.62 2.51 -25.60
C ILE A 396 12.87 1.67 -25.88
N LEU A 397 13.63 1.31 -24.84
CA LEU A 397 14.79 0.44 -25.00
C LEU A 397 14.40 -0.91 -25.60
N ALA A 398 13.27 -1.50 -25.18
CA ALA A 398 12.75 -2.74 -25.73
C ALA A 398 12.31 -2.64 -27.18
N ARG A 399 11.69 -1.52 -27.60
CA ARG A 399 11.30 -1.28 -29.01
C ARG A 399 12.50 -1.15 -29.94
N ARG A 400 13.62 -0.65 -29.43
CA ARG A 400 14.87 -0.47 -30.18
C ARG A 400 15.71 -1.73 -30.29
N GLN A 401 15.37 -2.79 -29.56
CA GLN A 401 16.02 -4.08 -29.73
C GLN A 401 15.61 -4.66 -31.08
N LEU A 402 16.52 -4.61 -32.04
CA LEU A 402 16.35 -5.28 -33.33
C LEU A 402 16.66 -6.77 -33.18
N PRO A 403 15.81 -7.68 -33.67
CA PRO A 403 16.16 -9.09 -33.77
C PRO A 403 17.26 -9.25 -34.82
N ALA A 404 18.53 -9.25 -34.38
CA ALA A 404 19.63 -9.70 -35.23
C ALA A 404 19.63 -11.24 -35.27
N GLN A 405 19.85 -11.82 -36.45
CA GLN A 405 20.07 -13.27 -36.56
C GLN A 405 21.25 -13.66 -35.64
N GLU A 406 21.03 -14.69 -34.80
CA GLU A 406 22.02 -15.33 -33.90
C GLU A 406 22.32 -14.70 -32.53
N ARG A 407 21.81 -13.52 -32.15
CA ARG A 407 22.07 -12.96 -30.79
C ARG A 407 20.87 -13.08 -29.85
N GLN A 408 21.04 -13.76 -28.72
CA GLN A 408 20.04 -13.76 -27.64
C GLN A 408 19.83 -12.32 -27.13
N LEU A 409 18.58 -11.85 -27.19
CA LEU A 409 18.21 -10.55 -26.67
C LEU A 409 18.01 -10.63 -25.16
N ALA A 410 18.66 -9.73 -24.43
CA ALA A 410 18.46 -9.58 -23.00
C ALA A 410 17.32 -8.59 -22.71
N MET A 411 16.56 -8.82 -21.65
CA MET A 411 15.57 -7.86 -21.17
C MET A 411 16.26 -6.56 -20.77
N PRO A 412 15.79 -5.38 -21.24
CA PRO A 412 16.36 -4.10 -20.82
C PRO A 412 16.34 -3.99 -19.28
N PRO A 413 17.52 -3.83 -18.65
CA PRO A 413 17.58 -3.59 -17.21
C PRO A 413 17.06 -2.18 -16.89
N VAL A 414 16.79 -1.93 -15.61
CA VAL A 414 16.60 -0.57 -15.12
C VAL A 414 17.91 0.20 -15.31
N PRO A 415 17.96 1.29 -16.10
CA PRO A 415 19.17 2.05 -16.30
C PRO A 415 19.65 2.68 -14.99
N SER A 416 20.98 2.73 -14.82
CA SER A 416 21.57 3.51 -13.73
C SER A 416 21.26 5.00 -13.89
N VAL A 417 21.37 5.78 -12.81
CA VAL A 417 21.16 7.25 -12.83
C VAL A 417 22.02 7.92 -13.91
N ASN A 418 23.29 7.52 -14.01
CA ASN A 418 24.22 8.08 -14.99
C ASN A 418 23.87 7.68 -16.43
N GLU A 419 23.48 6.42 -16.64
CA GLU A 419 23.04 5.95 -17.95
C GLU A 419 21.75 6.66 -18.39
N PHE A 420 20.77 6.77 -17.49
CA PHE A 420 19.54 7.50 -17.71
C PHE A 420 19.79 8.97 -18.07
N ARG A 421 20.68 9.65 -17.34
CA ARG A 421 21.07 11.03 -17.63
C ARG A 421 21.62 11.16 -19.06
N ARG A 422 22.47 10.23 -19.50
CA ARG A 422 22.99 10.20 -20.88
C ARG A 422 21.89 9.95 -21.91
N LEU A 423 20.94 9.06 -21.64
CA LEU A 423 19.81 8.75 -22.53
C LEU A 423 18.91 9.97 -22.75
N VAL A 424 18.44 10.61 -21.67
CA VAL A 424 17.50 11.73 -21.75
C VAL A 424 18.15 13.01 -22.30
N ARG A 425 19.48 13.10 -22.28
CA ARG A 425 20.24 14.19 -22.91
C ARG A 425 20.68 13.88 -24.35
N ASN A 426 20.31 12.72 -24.90
CA ASN A 426 20.79 12.24 -26.20
C ASN A 426 22.33 12.20 -26.31
N GLN A 427 23.03 11.97 -25.19
CA GLN A 427 24.49 11.86 -25.10
C GLN A 427 24.98 10.41 -25.14
N ASN A 428 24.06 9.45 -25.28
CA ASN A 428 24.40 8.06 -25.49
C ASN A 428 24.53 7.79 -27.00
N PRO A 429 25.74 7.58 -27.54
CA PRO A 429 25.94 7.37 -28.98
C PRO A 429 25.23 6.12 -29.50
N ASN A 430 25.00 5.12 -28.64
CA ASN A 430 24.31 3.88 -29.00
C ASN A 430 22.78 4.05 -29.05
N GLN A 431 22.25 5.19 -28.58
CA GLN A 431 20.81 5.43 -28.44
C GLN A 431 20.45 6.86 -28.91
N PRO A 432 20.69 7.20 -30.20
CA PRO A 432 20.38 8.54 -30.72
C PRO A 432 18.87 8.84 -30.62
N ASN A 433 18.50 10.12 -30.47
CA ASN A 433 17.10 10.59 -30.43
C ASN A 433 16.19 9.96 -29.34
N PHE A 434 16.75 9.29 -28.33
CA PHE A 434 16.00 8.59 -27.29
C PHE A 434 14.97 9.49 -26.59
N LYS A 435 15.37 10.72 -26.25
CA LYS A 435 14.47 11.68 -25.59
C LYS A 435 13.21 11.95 -26.41
N LYS A 436 13.35 12.08 -27.74
CA LYS A 436 12.24 12.42 -28.64
C LYS A 436 11.22 11.28 -28.69
N GLU A 437 11.69 10.04 -28.79
CA GLU A 437 10.83 8.85 -28.78
C GLU A 437 10.16 8.64 -27.43
N LEU A 438 10.88 8.82 -26.32
CA LEU A 438 10.31 8.71 -24.98
C LEU A 438 9.18 9.72 -24.76
N LYS A 439 9.37 10.97 -25.20
CA LYS A 439 8.31 12.00 -25.17
C LYS A 439 7.10 11.58 -25.98
N SER A 440 7.31 11.24 -27.25
CA SER A 440 6.24 10.83 -28.16
C SER A 440 5.43 9.65 -27.61
N PHE A 441 6.10 8.67 -27.01
CA PHE A 441 5.44 7.52 -26.41
C PHE A 441 4.61 7.89 -25.18
N ILE A 442 5.17 8.67 -24.25
CA ILE A 442 4.45 9.09 -23.04
C ILE A 442 3.23 9.95 -23.38
N GLU A 443 3.36 10.86 -24.35
CA GLU A 443 2.28 11.76 -24.78
C GLU A 443 1.14 11.03 -25.51
N ASN A 444 1.46 10.06 -26.37
CA ASN A 444 0.48 9.54 -27.34
C ASN A 444 0.12 8.06 -27.15
N GLU A 445 0.94 7.27 -26.47
CA GLU A 445 0.81 5.81 -26.47
C GLU A 445 0.70 5.22 -25.05
N ALA A 446 1.38 5.80 -24.06
CA ALA A 446 1.44 5.26 -22.71
C ALA A 446 0.04 5.08 -22.10
N ASN A 447 -0.84 6.08 -22.16
CA ASN A 447 -2.19 5.95 -21.59
C ASN A 447 -2.96 4.75 -22.15
N SER A 448 -2.91 4.55 -23.47
CA SER A 448 -3.56 3.40 -24.10
C SER A 448 -2.96 2.07 -23.63
N LEU A 449 -1.63 1.96 -23.56
CA LEU A 449 -0.95 0.73 -23.18
C LEU A 449 -1.19 0.36 -21.71
N PHE A 450 -1.09 1.33 -20.79
CA PHE A 450 -1.37 1.09 -19.37
C PHE A 450 -2.84 0.80 -19.11
N SER A 451 -3.76 1.42 -19.86
CA SER A 451 -5.18 1.09 -19.82
C SER A 451 -5.47 -0.31 -20.34
N ASP A 452 -4.82 -0.74 -21.43
CA ASP A 452 -4.94 -2.11 -21.94
C ASP A 452 -4.41 -3.13 -20.92
N ALA A 453 -3.29 -2.83 -20.26
CA ALA A 453 -2.74 -3.66 -19.19
C ALA A 453 -3.68 -3.74 -17.99
N TRP A 454 -4.26 -2.61 -17.56
CA TRP A 454 -5.24 -2.58 -16.47
C TRP A 454 -6.47 -3.43 -16.81
N LYS A 455 -7.11 -3.18 -17.96
CA LYS A 455 -8.27 -3.95 -18.44
C LYS A 455 -7.97 -5.45 -18.54
N PHE A 456 -6.79 -5.81 -19.04
CA PHE A 456 -6.34 -7.19 -19.10
C PHE A 456 -6.27 -7.82 -17.71
N LEU A 457 -5.81 -7.08 -16.70
CA LEU A 457 -5.63 -7.58 -15.34
C LEU A 457 -6.91 -7.56 -14.49
N THR A 458 -7.83 -6.61 -14.66
CA THR A 458 -8.92 -6.34 -13.71
C THR A 458 -10.35 -6.55 -14.23
N ASP A 459 -10.57 -6.42 -15.55
CA ASP A 459 -11.93 -6.21 -16.07
C ASP A 459 -12.55 -7.47 -16.68
N LYS A 460 -11.76 -8.50 -17.01
CA LYS A 460 -12.27 -9.77 -17.55
C LYS A 460 -12.90 -10.66 -16.47
N SER A 461 -13.66 -11.69 -16.89
CA SER A 461 -14.33 -12.63 -15.98
C SER A 461 -13.39 -13.30 -14.97
N PHE A 462 -12.20 -13.68 -15.43
CA PHE A 462 -11.15 -14.34 -14.64
C PHE A 462 -9.99 -13.39 -14.35
N ALA A 463 -10.33 -12.23 -13.80
CA ALA A 463 -9.39 -11.15 -13.53
C ALA A 463 -8.95 -11.09 -12.06
N LEU A 464 -7.83 -10.41 -11.84
CA LEU A 464 -7.33 -10.07 -10.53
C LEU A 464 -8.24 -9.04 -9.83
N LEU A 465 -8.06 -8.93 -8.52
CA LEU A 465 -8.46 -7.72 -7.81
C LEU A 465 -7.53 -6.56 -8.21
N PRO A 466 -8.02 -5.30 -8.25
CA PRO A 466 -7.18 -4.13 -8.47
C PRO A 466 -5.93 -4.10 -7.58
N VAL A 467 -6.04 -4.53 -6.32
CA VAL A 467 -4.90 -4.57 -5.38
C VAL A 467 -3.79 -5.53 -5.84
N LEU A 468 -4.14 -6.67 -6.43
CA LEU A 468 -3.19 -7.63 -6.96
C LEU A 468 -2.55 -7.13 -8.27
N ALA A 469 -3.30 -6.36 -9.07
CA ALA A 469 -2.76 -5.69 -10.25
C ALA A 469 -1.73 -4.60 -9.87
N VAL A 470 -2.02 -3.80 -8.85
CA VAL A 470 -1.08 -2.82 -8.28
C VAL A 470 0.14 -3.52 -7.68
N GLU A 471 -0.07 -4.60 -6.91
CA GLU A 471 1.02 -5.40 -6.35
C GLU A 471 1.93 -5.98 -7.43
N LEU A 472 1.37 -6.47 -8.54
CA LEU A 472 2.12 -6.97 -9.68
C LEU A 472 3.04 -5.88 -10.26
N ALA A 473 2.52 -4.67 -10.50
CA ALA A 473 3.30 -3.58 -11.06
C ALA A 473 4.33 -3.00 -10.07
N GLN A 474 4.01 -2.94 -8.78
CA GLN A 474 4.83 -2.33 -7.74
C GLN A 474 5.90 -3.29 -7.18
N LYS A 475 5.54 -4.54 -6.88
CA LYS A 475 6.41 -5.56 -6.25
C LYS A 475 7.08 -6.51 -7.27
N SER A 476 6.53 -6.61 -8.49
CA SER A 476 7.06 -7.49 -9.56
C SER A 476 7.20 -6.75 -10.90
N PRO A 477 7.92 -5.61 -10.95
CA PRO A 477 7.92 -4.70 -12.11
C PRO A 477 8.45 -5.34 -13.40
N ASP A 478 9.33 -6.33 -13.32
CA ASP A 478 9.82 -7.07 -14.50
C ASP A 478 8.75 -7.96 -15.13
N VAL A 479 7.89 -8.57 -14.31
CA VAL A 479 6.77 -9.38 -14.78
C VAL A 479 5.72 -8.48 -15.41
N TYR A 480 5.42 -7.34 -14.77
CA TYR A 480 4.53 -6.33 -15.34
C TYR A 480 5.10 -5.76 -16.65
N PHE A 481 6.42 -5.59 -16.74
CA PHE A 481 7.09 -5.14 -17.96
C PHE A 481 6.98 -6.15 -19.11
N LEU A 482 7.03 -7.47 -18.85
CA LEU A 482 6.73 -8.48 -19.86
C LEU A 482 5.31 -8.33 -20.41
N LEU A 483 4.32 -8.13 -19.53
CA LEU A 483 2.93 -7.89 -19.93
C LEU A 483 2.83 -6.65 -20.82
N LEU A 484 3.41 -5.51 -20.40
CA LEU A 484 3.43 -4.28 -21.19
C LEU A 484 4.05 -4.51 -22.56
N ARG A 485 5.19 -5.21 -22.64
CA ARG A 485 5.84 -5.45 -23.93
C ARG A 485 5.01 -6.37 -24.82
N TRP A 486 4.38 -7.40 -24.28
CA TRP A 486 3.51 -8.27 -25.05
C TRP A 486 2.30 -7.52 -25.62
N LEU A 487 1.60 -6.74 -24.78
CA LEU A 487 0.47 -5.90 -25.20
C LEU A 487 0.88 -4.86 -26.24
N ASP A 488 2.06 -4.26 -26.08
CA ASP A 488 2.61 -3.32 -27.07
C ASP A 488 2.79 -3.99 -28.44
N ARG A 489 3.32 -5.23 -28.46
CA ARG A 489 3.44 -6.00 -29.71
C ARG A 489 2.08 -6.36 -30.32
N LEU A 490 1.10 -6.73 -29.51
CA LEU A 490 -0.26 -6.98 -29.99
C LEU A 490 -0.84 -5.73 -30.66
N ARG A 491 -0.65 -4.56 -30.04
CA ARG A 491 -1.12 -3.27 -30.58
C ARG A 491 -0.41 -2.91 -31.89
N MET A 492 0.91 -3.15 -31.98
CA MET A 492 1.65 -3.00 -33.24
C MET A 492 1.14 -3.93 -34.35
N ALA A 493 0.67 -5.13 -33.99
CA ALA A 493 0.01 -6.07 -34.88
C ALA A 493 -1.49 -5.78 -35.12
N LYS A 494 -2.02 -4.66 -34.56
CA LYS A 494 -3.43 -4.24 -34.62
C LYS A 494 -4.41 -5.27 -34.04
N ILE A 495 -3.97 -6.03 -33.03
CA ILE A 495 -4.80 -6.98 -32.28
C ILE A 495 -5.34 -6.26 -31.05
N SER A 496 -6.66 -6.28 -30.87
CA SER A 496 -7.33 -5.69 -29.71
C SER A 496 -7.27 -6.61 -28.50
N SER A 497 -7.34 -6.04 -27.29
CA SER A 497 -7.48 -6.80 -26.04
C SER A 497 -8.77 -7.65 -25.98
N ASN A 498 -9.79 -7.27 -26.76
CA ASN A 498 -11.03 -8.02 -26.95
C ASN A 498 -10.86 -9.29 -27.79
N ASP A 499 -9.82 -9.34 -28.64
CA ASP A 499 -9.53 -10.50 -29.48
C ASP A 499 -8.83 -11.63 -28.70
N ILE A 500 -8.41 -11.35 -27.46
CA ILE A 500 -7.84 -12.34 -26.55
C ILE A 500 -8.99 -13.15 -25.94
N ASP A 501 -9.14 -14.39 -26.40
CA ASP A 501 -10.11 -15.33 -25.84
C ASP A 501 -9.86 -15.65 -24.36
N GLU A 502 -10.88 -16.19 -23.69
CA GLU A 502 -10.84 -16.49 -22.26
C GLU A 502 -9.71 -17.48 -21.90
N THR A 503 -9.50 -18.51 -22.72
CA THR A 503 -8.48 -19.53 -22.47
C THR A 503 -7.07 -18.92 -22.48
N THR A 504 -6.77 -18.12 -23.49
CA THR A 504 -5.50 -17.41 -23.66
C THR A 504 -5.30 -16.37 -22.56
N HIS A 505 -6.37 -15.64 -22.21
CA HIS A 505 -6.35 -14.68 -21.09
C HIS A 505 -6.00 -15.37 -19.77
N ARG A 506 -6.75 -16.41 -19.39
CA ARG A 506 -6.55 -17.17 -18.15
C ARG A 506 -5.14 -17.72 -18.07
N ARG A 507 -4.69 -18.42 -19.11
CA ARG A 507 -3.35 -19.02 -19.18
C ARG A 507 -2.23 -17.98 -19.12
N THR A 508 -2.40 -16.84 -19.80
CA THR A 508 -1.41 -15.74 -19.75
C THR A 508 -1.37 -15.11 -18.37
N LEU A 509 -2.52 -14.89 -17.74
CA LEU A 509 -2.59 -14.38 -16.38
C LEU A 509 -2.00 -15.37 -15.36
N GLY A 510 -2.25 -16.67 -15.54
CA GLY A 510 -1.64 -17.75 -14.76
C GLY A 510 -0.12 -17.77 -14.90
N PHE A 511 0.40 -17.60 -16.11
CA PHE A 511 1.84 -17.49 -16.36
C PHE A 511 2.46 -16.30 -15.59
N LEU A 512 1.85 -15.12 -15.73
CA LEU A 512 2.36 -13.89 -15.12
C LEU A 512 2.28 -13.95 -13.59
N THR A 513 1.16 -14.41 -13.03
CA THR A 513 1.00 -14.57 -11.58
C THR A 513 1.94 -15.64 -11.03
N ALA A 514 2.16 -16.74 -11.73
CA ALA A 514 3.14 -17.76 -11.33
C ALA A 514 4.55 -17.17 -11.24
N LEU A 515 4.99 -16.40 -12.26
CA LEU A 515 6.27 -15.69 -12.18
C LEU A 515 6.32 -14.67 -11.05
N ALA A 516 5.24 -13.91 -10.85
CA ALA A 516 5.21 -12.85 -9.84
C ALA A 516 5.21 -13.39 -8.40
N TRP A 517 4.58 -14.54 -8.18
CA TRP A 517 4.35 -15.09 -6.84
C TRP A 517 5.37 -16.16 -6.46
N PHE A 518 5.82 -17.00 -7.39
CA PHE A 518 6.66 -18.17 -7.09
C PHE A 518 8.08 -18.12 -7.66
N ALA A 519 8.46 -17.14 -8.48
CA ALA A 519 9.84 -17.09 -8.97
C ALA A 519 10.80 -16.62 -7.87
N PRO A 520 11.83 -17.41 -7.50
CA PRO A 520 12.89 -16.93 -6.59
C PRO A 520 13.60 -15.70 -7.16
N GLU A 521 13.85 -15.70 -8.48
CA GLU A 521 14.60 -14.68 -9.19
C GLU A 521 13.79 -14.16 -10.38
N LYS A 522 12.79 -13.32 -10.09
CA LYS A 522 11.82 -12.76 -11.06
C LYS A 522 12.50 -12.18 -12.31
N THR A 523 13.56 -11.40 -12.14
CA THR A 523 14.32 -10.79 -13.26
C THR A 523 14.96 -11.84 -14.15
N LYS A 524 15.57 -12.89 -13.56
CA LYS A 524 16.19 -13.99 -14.33
C LYS A 524 15.13 -14.82 -15.06
N ALA A 525 14.00 -15.10 -14.40
CA ALA A 525 12.89 -15.83 -15.00
C ALA A 525 12.30 -15.08 -16.20
N CYS A 526 12.08 -13.77 -16.06
CA CYS A 526 11.60 -12.93 -17.16
C CYS A 526 12.63 -12.85 -18.30
N SER A 527 13.91 -12.71 -17.97
CA SER A 527 15.00 -12.65 -18.95
C SER A 527 15.11 -13.93 -19.78
N ALA A 528 14.84 -15.09 -19.20
CA ALA A 528 14.92 -16.38 -19.88
C ALA A 528 13.97 -16.48 -21.08
N ILE A 529 12.81 -15.82 -21.04
CA ILE A 529 11.79 -15.87 -22.11
C ILE A 529 11.79 -14.62 -22.98
N TRP A 530 12.56 -13.59 -22.62
CA TRP A 530 12.54 -12.29 -23.27
C TRP A 530 12.87 -12.34 -24.77
N SER A 531 13.91 -13.08 -25.14
CA SER A 531 14.33 -13.19 -26.54
C SER A 531 13.22 -13.77 -27.43
N GLU A 532 12.45 -14.73 -26.92
CA GLU A 532 11.31 -15.30 -27.66
C GLU A 532 10.10 -14.37 -27.66
N LEU A 533 9.90 -13.59 -26.60
CA LEU A 533 8.90 -12.53 -26.57
C LEU A 533 9.20 -11.43 -27.59
N GLN A 534 10.47 -11.19 -27.93
CA GLN A 534 10.87 -10.21 -28.96
C GLN A 534 10.88 -10.77 -30.38
N ALA A 535 11.05 -12.09 -30.54
CA ALA A 535 11.15 -12.73 -31.84
C ALA A 535 9.94 -12.42 -32.76
N GLU A 536 10.21 -12.20 -34.04
CA GLU A 536 9.17 -12.08 -35.07
C GLU A 536 8.31 -13.34 -35.10
N VAL A 537 7.05 -13.16 -35.50
CA VAL A 537 6.05 -14.25 -35.60
C VAL A 537 5.53 -14.32 -37.02
N ALA A 538 5.17 -15.53 -37.47
CA ALA A 538 4.58 -15.71 -38.78
C ALA A 538 3.09 -15.32 -38.82
N ASN A 539 2.39 -15.34 -37.68
CA ASN A 539 0.97 -15.01 -37.60
C ASN A 539 0.54 -14.53 -36.20
N ASN A 540 -0.65 -13.93 -36.13
CA ASN A 540 -1.24 -13.37 -34.91
C ASN A 540 -1.46 -14.41 -33.81
N ARG A 541 -1.78 -15.66 -34.17
CA ARG A 541 -2.01 -16.75 -33.20
C ARG A 541 -0.73 -17.08 -32.42
N GLN A 542 0.42 -17.09 -33.09
CA GLN A 542 1.72 -17.27 -32.43
C GLN A 542 2.08 -16.11 -31.49
N LEU A 543 1.64 -14.89 -31.79
CA LEU A 543 1.86 -13.74 -30.90
C LEU A 543 0.99 -13.81 -29.65
N LEU A 544 -0.28 -14.21 -29.81
CA LEU A 544 -1.20 -14.45 -28.69
C LEU A 544 -0.72 -15.60 -27.79
N ASP A 545 -0.13 -16.65 -28.39
CA ASP A 545 0.35 -17.84 -27.67
C ASP A 545 1.75 -17.67 -27.04
N ARG A 546 2.29 -16.45 -26.85
CA ARG A 546 3.65 -16.26 -26.31
C ARG A 546 3.82 -16.74 -24.87
N PHE A 547 2.77 -16.64 -24.05
CA PHE A 547 2.74 -17.19 -22.69
C PHE A 547 2.11 -18.59 -22.70
N ASN A 548 2.93 -19.59 -23.03
CA ASN A 548 2.55 -21.00 -23.11
C ASN A 548 3.53 -21.90 -22.34
N GLY A 549 3.21 -23.20 -22.23
CA GLY A 549 4.01 -24.11 -21.40
C GLY A 549 5.45 -24.31 -21.87
N THR A 550 5.73 -24.18 -23.17
CA THR A 550 7.12 -24.25 -23.68
C THR A 550 8.00 -23.15 -23.07
N ARG A 551 7.49 -21.91 -23.03
CA ARG A 551 8.22 -20.78 -22.44
C ARG A 551 8.25 -20.87 -20.92
N PHE A 552 7.19 -21.38 -20.31
CA PHE A 552 7.12 -21.56 -18.87
C PHE A 552 8.17 -22.57 -18.39
N ARG A 553 8.26 -23.74 -19.02
CA ARG A 553 9.33 -24.72 -18.77
C ARG A 553 10.71 -24.13 -18.96
N LYS A 554 10.92 -23.31 -19.98
CA LYS A 554 12.19 -22.62 -20.19
C LYS A 554 12.54 -21.67 -19.03
N ALA A 555 11.56 -20.95 -18.48
CA ALA A 555 11.76 -20.12 -17.30
C ALA A 555 12.12 -20.98 -16.06
N CYS A 556 11.60 -22.21 -15.97
CA CYS A 556 11.86 -23.14 -14.86
C CYS A 556 13.22 -23.84 -14.92
N ARG A 557 13.93 -23.78 -16.06
CA ARG A 557 15.28 -24.36 -16.18
C ARG A 557 16.26 -23.62 -15.28
N ILE A 558 17.13 -24.37 -14.61
CA ILE A 558 18.21 -23.78 -13.81
C ILE A 558 19.22 -23.03 -14.70
N ASP A 559 19.84 -21.98 -14.15
CA ASP A 559 20.90 -21.28 -14.85
C ASP A 559 22.22 -22.07 -14.86
N ALA A 560 23.21 -21.56 -15.60
CA ALA A 560 24.54 -22.17 -15.69
C ALA A 560 25.28 -22.24 -14.34
N ASN A 561 24.82 -21.49 -13.34
CA ASN A 561 25.33 -21.49 -11.98
C ASN A 561 24.43 -22.32 -11.04
N TYR A 562 23.59 -23.20 -11.58
CA TYR A 562 22.63 -24.04 -10.86
C TYR A 562 21.64 -23.25 -9.98
N SER A 563 21.43 -21.96 -10.28
CA SER A 563 20.47 -21.13 -9.53
C SER A 563 19.06 -21.26 -10.11
N LEU A 564 18.07 -21.34 -9.22
CA LEU A 564 16.65 -21.35 -9.58
C LEU A 564 16.22 -19.97 -10.10
N ARG A 565 15.58 -19.93 -11.27
CA ARG A 565 15.01 -18.69 -11.85
C ARG A 565 13.53 -18.58 -11.50
N MET A 566 12.76 -19.54 -12.01
CA MET A 566 11.39 -19.87 -11.67
C MET A 566 11.40 -21.32 -11.17
N ILE A 567 10.51 -21.68 -10.26
CA ILE A 567 10.33 -23.08 -9.87
C ILE A 567 9.22 -23.75 -10.70
N PRO A 568 9.36 -25.04 -11.06
CA PRO A 568 8.20 -25.83 -11.46
C PRO A 568 7.18 -25.84 -10.32
N LEU A 569 5.89 -25.82 -10.66
CA LEU A 569 4.84 -25.84 -9.66
C LEU A 569 4.23 -27.23 -9.60
N PRO A 570 4.08 -27.82 -8.40
CA PRO A 570 3.42 -29.11 -8.28
C PRO A 570 1.98 -29.01 -8.78
N CYS A 571 1.51 -30.05 -9.46
CA CYS A 571 0.09 -30.14 -9.77
C CYS A 571 -0.72 -30.29 -8.48
N ASP A 572 -2.02 -29.98 -8.54
CA ASP A 572 -2.86 -30.03 -7.35
C ASP A 572 -3.01 -31.46 -6.79
N ASP A 573 -2.88 -32.49 -7.64
CA ASP A 573 -2.86 -33.89 -7.22
C ASP A 573 -1.53 -34.25 -6.52
N GLU A 574 -0.39 -33.76 -7.00
CA GLU A 574 0.94 -33.92 -6.36
C GLU A 574 0.93 -33.30 -4.95
N LEU A 575 0.41 -32.08 -4.83
CA LEU A 575 0.27 -31.39 -3.55
C LEU A 575 -0.69 -32.11 -2.61
N GLU A 576 -1.88 -32.49 -3.09
CA GLU A 576 -2.88 -33.19 -2.28
C GLU A 576 -2.34 -34.55 -1.80
N LEU A 577 -1.66 -35.29 -2.67
CA LEU A 577 -1.06 -36.57 -2.32
C LEU A 577 0.03 -36.42 -1.26
N ALA A 578 0.92 -35.43 -1.39
CA ALA A 578 1.95 -35.16 -0.40
C ALA A 578 1.34 -34.82 0.97
N CYS A 579 0.38 -33.89 1.01
CA CYS A 579 -0.33 -33.54 2.25
C CYS A 579 -1.08 -34.74 2.85
N LYS A 580 -1.69 -35.61 2.04
CA LYS A 580 -2.35 -36.83 2.53
C LYS A 580 -1.36 -37.86 3.08
N LYS A 581 -0.28 -38.17 2.35
CA LYS A 581 0.71 -39.18 2.75
C LYS A 581 1.50 -38.78 3.99
N PHE A 582 1.85 -37.49 4.12
CA PHE A 582 2.79 -37.02 5.12
C PHE A 582 2.16 -36.22 6.27
N VAL A 583 0.91 -35.76 6.12
CA VAL A 583 0.23 -34.98 7.17
C VAL A 583 -1.10 -35.61 7.58
N ILE A 584 -2.10 -35.67 6.70
CA ILE A 584 -3.49 -36.03 7.08
C ILE A 584 -3.66 -37.51 7.42
N GLY A 585 -3.12 -38.39 6.58
CA GLY A 585 -3.38 -39.83 6.62
C GLY A 585 -3.76 -40.38 5.23
N HIS A 586 -3.04 -41.42 4.80
CA HIS A 586 -3.29 -42.16 3.56
C HIS A 586 -3.08 -43.66 3.81
N ASN A 587 -3.66 -44.53 2.97
CA ASN A 587 -3.60 -45.98 3.15
C ASN A 587 -2.14 -46.45 3.24
N GLY A 588 -1.80 -47.12 4.34
CA GLY A 588 -0.45 -47.65 4.61
C GLY A 588 0.53 -46.67 5.28
N CYS A 589 0.18 -45.38 5.42
CA CYS A 589 1.02 -44.38 6.08
C CYS A 589 0.79 -44.37 7.60
N ARG A 590 1.84 -44.64 8.39
CA ARG A 590 1.74 -44.75 9.87
C ARG A 590 2.14 -43.48 10.63
N ASN A 591 2.94 -42.61 10.02
CA ASN A 591 3.44 -41.38 10.63
C ASN A 591 2.66 -40.15 10.13
N THR A 592 1.40 -40.04 10.52
CA THR A 592 0.51 -38.93 10.14
C THR A 592 -0.36 -38.53 11.34
N ILE A 593 -1.06 -37.40 11.24
CA ILE A 593 -1.95 -36.91 12.31
C ILE A 593 -3.12 -37.88 12.60
N SER A 594 -3.38 -38.87 11.75
CA SER A 594 -4.42 -39.88 12.01
C SER A 594 -4.10 -40.76 13.22
N ASN A 595 -2.82 -40.91 13.56
CA ASN A 595 -2.37 -41.72 14.70
C ASN A 595 -1.88 -40.83 15.85
N ALA A 596 -2.40 -41.05 17.05
CA ALA A 596 -2.03 -40.29 18.25
C ALA A 596 -0.57 -40.51 18.67
N ASP A 597 -0.03 -41.69 18.41
CA ASP A 597 1.35 -42.07 18.76
C ASP A 597 2.36 -41.74 17.64
N SER A 598 1.94 -41.01 16.61
CA SER A 598 2.81 -40.66 15.49
C SER A 598 3.94 -39.72 15.92
N THR A 599 5.13 -39.92 15.34
CA THR A 599 6.28 -39.01 15.50
C THR A 599 6.01 -37.60 14.98
N ILE A 600 4.96 -37.39 14.18
CA ILE A 600 4.57 -36.05 13.69
C ILE A 600 4.23 -35.09 14.84
N TRP A 601 3.78 -35.62 16.00
CA TRP A 601 3.41 -34.77 17.13
C TRP A 601 4.61 -34.27 17.95
N SER A 602 5.77 -34.91 17.83
CA SER A 602 6.96 -34.62 18.63
C SER A 602 8.19 -34.23 17.81
N GLY A 603 8.30 -34.70 16.57
CA GLY A 603 9.44 -34.48 15.68
C GLY A 603 9.07 -33.82 14.35
N TRP A 604 8.00 -33.03 14.31
CA TRP A 604 7.63 -32.27 13.12
C TRP A 604 8.64 -31.17 12.81
N ASP A 605 8.96 -31.08 11.53
CA ASP A 605 9.71 -30.00 10.92
C ASP A 605 9.13 -29.75 9.53
N TRP A 606 8.74 -28.50 9.25
CA TRP A 606 8.01 -28.12 8.03
C TRP A 606 8.72 -28.58 6.75
N HIS A 607 10.05 -28.46 6.71
CA HIS A 607 10.81 -28.83 5.52
C HIS A 607 11.01 -30.34 5.41
N THR A 608 11.62 -30.98 6.41
CA THR A 608 11.99 -32.40 6.34
C THR A 608 10.80 -33.36 6.43
N SER A 609 9.71 -32.94 7.08
CA SER A 609 8.49 -33.77 7.23
C SER A 609 7.52 -33.62 6.06
N LEU A 610 7.60 -32.55 5.27
CA LEU A 610 6.66 -32.27 4.16
C LEU A 610 7.36 -31.79 2.88
N ALA A 611 8.04 -30.64 2.91
CA ALA A 611 8.54 -30.02 1.68
C ALA A 611 9.56 -30.89 0.94
N ASP A 612 10.51 -31.49 1.67
CA ASP A 612 11.54 -32.38 1.13
C ASP A 612 10.92 -33.69 0.63
N LYS A 613 9.81 -34.11 1.25
CA LYS A 613 9.09 -35.34 0.88
C LYS A 613 8.43 -35.24 -0.50
N LEU A 614 8.08 -34.03 -0.96
CA LEU A 614 7.59 -33.82 -2.33
C LEU A 614 8.66 -34.15 -3.38
N ALA A 615 9.95 -34.03 -3.02
CA ALA A 615 11.09 -34.34 -3.87
C ALA A 615 11.51 -35.83 -3.85
N GLU A 616 10.89 -36.68 -3.02
CA GLU A 616 11.26 -38.10 -2.88
C GLU A 616 10.77 -38.99 -4.06
N LYS A 617 11.30 -40.22 -4.12
CA LYS A 617 11.38 -41.17 -5.26
C LYS A 617 10.24 -41.23 -6.27
N GLU A 618 8.99 -40.97 -5.90
CA GLU A 618 7.85 -41.06 -6.83
C GLU A 618 7.80 -39.90 -7.83
N ASN A 619 8.32 -38.71 -7.48
CA ASN A 619 8.28 -37.51 -8.32
C ASN A 619 9.68 -37.03 -8.77
N LYS A 620 10.76 -37.65 -8.28
CA LYS A 620 12.13 -37.17 -8.47
C LYS A 620 12.51 -37.01 -9.94
N ASP A 621 12.22 -38.01 -10.78
CA ASP A 621 12.59 -37.99 -12.20
C ASP A 621 11.86 -36.86 -12.96
N GLU A 622 10.62 -36.59 -12.58
CA GLU A 622 9.81 -35.55 -13.19
C GLU A 622 10.29 -34.15 -12.78
N TRP A 623 10.65 -33.93 -11.51
CA TRP A 623 11.26 -32.66 -11.07
C TRP A 623 12.63 -32.41 -11.71
N VAL A 624 13.49 -33.44 -11.78
CA VAL A 624 14.80 -33.35 -12.45
C VAL A 624 14.61 -32.97 -13.92
N LYS A 625 13.62 -33.57 -14.60
CA LYS A 625 13.27 -33.23 -15.98
C LYS A 625 12.79 -31.78 -16.12
N ARG A 626 11.95 -31.29 -15.20
CA ARG A 626 11.43 -29.90 -15.21
C ARG A 626 12.53 -28.86 -14.94
N LEU A 627 13.55 -29.19 -14.15
CA LEU A 627 14.65 -28.29 -13.75
C LEU A 627 15.89 -28.32 -14.67
N ARG A 628 16.01 -29.31 -15.57
CA ARG A 628 17.21 -29.57 -16.37
C ARG A 628 17.78 -28.31 -17.07
N PRO A 629 19.11 -28.07 -17.07
CA PRO A 629 19.75 -26.96 -17.78
C PRO A 629 19.44 -26.93 -19.28
N GLU A 630 19.43 -25.74 -19.89
CA GLU A 630 19.17 -25.56 -21.32
C GLU A 630 20.33 -26.02 -22.23
N SER A 631 21.56 -26.10 -21.69
CA SER A 631 22.77 -26.47 -22.43
C SER A 631 22.97 -27.98 -22.60
N GLU A 632 22.18 -28.83 -21.94
CA GLU A 632 22.35 -30.27 -21.95
C GLU A 632 21.32 -30.96 -22.87
N GLN A 633 21.81 -31.82 -23.77
CA GLN A 633 20.94 -32.64 -24.64
C GLN A 633 20.25 -33.73 -23.83
N GLU A 634 19.01 -34.09 -24.19
CA GLU A 634 18.19 -35.08 -23.46
C GLU A 634 18.89 -36.45 -23.26
N SER A 635 19.87 -36.78 -24.12
CA SER A 635 20.63 -38.03 -24.15
C SER A 635 21.87 -38.12 -23.25
N SER A 636 22.26 -37.07 -22.52
CA SER A 636 23.34 -37.16 -21.52
C SER A 636 22.82 -37.69 -20.17
N ASP A 637 23.68 -38.34 -19.38
CA ASP A 637 23.39 -38.67 -17.97
C ASP A 637 22.89 -37.41 -17.26
N ALA A 638 21.76 -37.51 -16.55
CA ALA A 638 21.15 -36.37 -15.88
C ALA A 638 22.05 -35.90 -14.73
N PRO A 639 22.36 -34.59 -14.61
CA PRO A 639 23.11 -34.07 -13.48
C PRO A 639 22.36 -34.37 -12.17
N ASP A 640 23.11 -34.54 -11.08
CA ASP A 640 22.48 -34.70 -9.76
C ASP A 640 21.85 -33.37 -9.31
N LEU A 641 20.56 -33.22 -9.58
CA LEU A 641 19.76 -32.05 -9.20
C LEU A 641 18.97 -32.26 -7.90
N SER A 642 19.38 -33.23 -7.07
CA SER A 642 18.66 -33.54 -5.81
C SER A 642 18.55 -32.32 -4.90
N GLU A 643 19.64 -31.57 -4.76
CA GLU A 643 19.68 -30.36 -3.92
C GLU A 643 18.81 -29.24 -4.49
N SER A 644 18.91 -28.94 -5.79
CA SER A 644 18.07 -27.93 -6.46
C SER A 644 16.59 -28.29 -6.39
N THR A 645 16.26 -29.59 -6.44
CA THR A 645 14.87 -30.06 -6.31
C THR A 645 14.33 -29.80 -4.90
N ILE A 646 15.11 -30.12 -3.87
CA ILE A 646 14.75 -29.82 -2.47
C ILE A 646 14.58 -28.32 -2.26
N GLN A 647 15.49 -27.50 -2.80
CA GLN A 647 15.38 -26.04 -2.73
C GLN A 647 14.10 -25.53 -3.42
N ALA A 648 13.73 -26.09 -4.58
CA ALA A 648 12.51 -25.72 -5.29
C ALA A 648 11.24 -26.09 -4.51
N THR A 649 11.17 -27.30 -3.92
CA THR A 649 9.99 -27.72 -3.15
C THR A 649 9.88 -26.96 -1.82
N ARG A 650 10.99 -26.67 -1.13
CA ARG A 650 11.00 -25.78 0.05
C ARG A 650 10.50 -24.38 -0.31
N HIS A 651 11.06 -23.79 -1.37
CA HIS A 651 10.62 -22.47 -1.84
C HIS A 651 9.13 -22.44 -2.18
N PHE A 652 8.61 -23.49 -2.83
CA PHE A 652 7.19 -23.63 -3.12
C PHE A 652 6.33 -23.57 -1.85
N PHE A 653 6.62 -24.42 -0.86
CA PHE A 653 5.84 -24.49 0.37
C PHE A 653 5.96 -23.22 1.21
N ASP A 654 7.16 -22.65 1.34
CA ASP A 654 7.39 -21.41 2.10
C ASP A 654 6.66 -20.23 1.45
N THR A 655 6.68 -20.15 0.11
CA THR A 655 5.95 -19.13 -0.64
C THR A 655 4.44 -19.28 -0.46
N LEU A 656 3.92 -20.51 -0.58
CA LEU A 656 2.49 -20.77 -0.43
C LEU A 656 2.01 -20.55 1.02
N TYR A 657 2.86 -20.84 2.01
CA TYR A 657 2.58 -20.70 3.43
C TYR A 657 2.09 -19.29 3.82
N GLU A 658 2.66 -18.23 3.23
CA GLU A 658 2.29 -16.82 3.50
C GLU A 658 1.65 -16.11 2.28
N SER A 659 1.18 -16.85 1.27
CA SER A 659 0.69 -16.25 0.03
C SER A 659 -0.67 -15.56 0.17
N HIS A 660 -0.65 -14.33 0.68
CA HIS A 660 -1.82 -13.46 0.70
C HIS A 660 -2.39 -13.23 -0.71
N SER A 661 -1.54 -13.22 -1.75
CA SER A 661 -1.98 -13.00 -3.13
C SER A 661 -2.89 -14.13 -3.63
N ILE A 662 -2.57 -15.39 -3.30
CA ILE A 662 -3.44 -16.56 -3.60
C ILE A 662 -4.73 -16.50 -2.78
N LEU A 663 -4.64 -16.18 -1.49
CA LEU A 663 -5.81 -16.04 -0.62
C LEU A 663 -6.79 -14.98 -1.17
N LEU A 664 -6.29 -13.80 -1.50
CA LEU A 664 -7.09 -12.72 -2.08
C LEU A 664 -7.66 -13.10 -3.45
N TYR A 665 -6.91 -13.85 -4.27
CA TYR A 665 -7.41 -14.34 -5.56
C TYR A 665 -8.58 -15.31 -5.35
N ALA A 666 -8.51 -16.23 -4.39
CA ALA A 666 -9.60 -17.16 -4.09
C ALA A 666 -10.85 -16.44 -3.53
N GLN A 667 -10.66 -15.40 -2.69
CA GLN A 667 -11.76 -14.64 -2.08
C GLN A 667 -12.25 -13.43 -2.93
N ARG A 668 -11.72 -13.24 -4.14
CA ARG A 668 -11.90 -12.00 -4.91
C ARG A 668 -13.34 -11.62 -5.24
N SER A 669 -14.22 -12.61 -5.43
CA SER A 669 -15.63 -12.36 -5.75
C SER A 669 -16.34 -11.59 -4.63
N TRP A 670 -16.07 -11.97 -3.38
CA TRP A 670 -16.59 -11.29 -2.19
C TRP A 670 -15.91 -9.95 -1.96
N LEU A 671 -14.59 -9.86 -2.12
CA LEU A 671 -13.87 -8.59 -1.98
C LEU A 671 -14.35 -7.52 -2.99
N LYS A 672 -14.62 -7.90 -4.24
CA LYS A 672 -15.23 -7.00 -5.24
C LYS A 672 -16.66 -6.57 -4.84
N LYS A 673 -17.44 -7.49 -4.27
CA LYS A 673 -18.80 -7.21 -3.79
C LYS A 673 -18.80 -6.26 -2.59
N TRP A 674 -17.86 -6.44 -1.66
CA TRP A 674 -17.72 -5.60 -0.47
C TRP A 674 -17.20 -4.21 -0.83
N TYR A 675 -16.21 -4.12 -1.72
CA TYR A 675 -15.50 -2.86 -1.99
C TYR A 675 -15.48 -2.50 -3.48
N PRO A 676 -16.64 -2.24 -4.11
CA PRO A 676 -16.73 -1.99 -5.55
C PRO A 676 -16.03 -0.70 -6.00
N HIS A 677 -15.84 0.26 -5.09
CA HIS A 677 -15.22 1.56 -5.37
C HIS A 677 -13.80 1.69 -4.82
N PHE A 678 -13.23 0.61 -4.28
CA PHE A 678 -11.87 0.65 -3.75
C PHE A 678 -10.86 0.60 -4.88
N ASP A 679 -10.14 1.71 -5.07
CA ASP A 679 -9.06 1.84 -6.04
C ASP A 679 -7.70 1.98 -5.32
N PRO A 680 -6.88 0.90 -5.29
CA PRO A 680 -5.56 0.91 -4.67
C PRO A 680 -4.49 1.63 -5.51
N SER A 681 -4.83 2.07 -6.73
CA SER A 681 -3.93 2.83 -7.60
C SER A 681 -3.82 4.31 -7.20
N VAL A 682 -4.68 4.77 -6.29
CA VAL A 682 -4.58 6.12 -5.72
C VAL A 682 -3.40 6.16 -4.73
N PRO A 683 -2.52 7.18 -4.78
CA PRO A 683 -1.32 7.26 -3.94
C PRO A 683 -1.55 7.05 -2.43
N GLU A 684 -2.71 7.45 -1.91
CA GLU A 684 -3.09 7.30 -0.49
C GLU A 684 -3.31 5.85 -0.06
N PHE A 685 -3.64 4.96 -1.01
CA PHE A 685 -3.91 3.54 -0.78
C PHE A 685 -2.77 2.62 -1.24
N MET A 686 -1.68 3.18 -1.78
CA MET A 686 -0.52 2.39 -2.23
C MET A 686 0.30 1.78 -1.08
N GLU A 687 0.05 2.19 0.17
CA GLU A 687 0.67 1.56 1.33
C GLU A 687 -0.09 0.28 1.74
N ASP A 688 0.66 -0.78 2.07
CA ASP A 688 0.10 -2.10 2.43
C ASP A 688 -0.92 -2.05 3.60
N LYS A 689 -0.90 -0.98 4.43
CA LYS A 689 -1.79 -0.77 5.59
C LYS A 689 -3.09 -0.02 5.28
N ASN A 690 -3.27 0.48 4.06
CA ASN A 690 -4.38 1.36 3.68
C ASN A 690 -5.37 0.61 2.77
N ARG A 691 -5.92 -0.50 3.28
CA ARG A 691 -6.95 -1.32 2.63
C ARG A 691 -8.14 -1.54 3.58
N PRO A 692 -9.37 -1.74 3.07
CA PRO A 692 -10.56 -1.79 3.91
C PRO A 692 -10.80 -3.16 4.58
N TRP A 693 -9.90 -4.13 4.40
CA TRP A 693 -9.94 -5.45 5.05
C TRP A 693 -8.63 -5.77 5.75
N ASP A 694 -8.68 -6.71 6.69
CA ASP A 694 -7.51 -7.27 7.36
C ASP A 694 -7.47 -8.80 7.23
N TYR A 695 -6.36 -9.42 7.60
CA TYR A 695 -6.23 -10.88 7.61
C TYR A 695 -6.63 -11.42 8.98
N ASP A 696 -7.76 -12.10 9.01
CA ASP A 696 -8.32 -12.75 10.19
C ASP A 696 -7.92 -14.23 10.23
N HIS A 697 -7.78 -14.79 11.42
CA HIS A 697 -7.57 -16.22 11.60
C HIS A 697 -8.93 -16.91 11.77
N ILE A 698 -9.15 -18.00 11.04
CA ILE A 698 -10.36 -18.82 11.18
C ILE A 698 -10.38 -19.42 12.58
N LEU A 699 -9.33 -20.17 12.96
CA LEU A 699 -9.05 -20.55 14.34
C LEU A 699 -8.37 -19.38 15.07
N PRO A 700 -8.95 -18.88 16.18
CA PRO A 700 -8.37 -17.77 16.94
C PRO A 700 -6.97 -18.09 17.50
N GLN A 701 -6.01 -17.16 17.34
CA GLN A 701 -4.65 -17.31 17.89
C GLN A 701 -4.64 -17.46 19.42
N ASN A 702 -5.65 -16.95 20.11
CA ASN A 702 -5.78 -17.03 21.56
C ASN A 702 -6.02 -18.46 22.09
N LEU A 703 -6.29 -19.44 21.22
CA LEU A 703 -6.29 -20.86 21.57
C LEU A 703 -4.87 -21.46 21.58
N LEU A 704 -3.89 -20.79 20.96
CA LEU A 704 -2.48 -21.18 20.98
C LEU A 704 -1.65 -20.43 22.05
N ARG A 705 -2.22 -19.40 22.66
CA ARG A 705 -1.56 -18.53 23.63
C ARG A 705 -2.17 -18.70 25.02
N THR A 706 -1.39 -18.42 26.05
CA THR A 706 -1.88 -18.32 27.43
C THR A 706 -2.70 -17.04 27.60
N ASP A 707 -3.45 -16.93 28.70
CA ASP A 707 -4.21 -15.72 29.03
C ASP A 707 -3.30 -14.48 29.18
N ALA A 708 -2.00 -14.68 29.45
CA ALA A 708 -0.99 -13.64 29.51
C ALA A 708 -0.37 -13.30 28.13
N GLY A 709 -0.87 -13.87 27.03
CA GLY A 709 -0.40 -13.65 25.65
C GLY A 709 0.87 -14.43 25.25
N ASN A 710 1.45 -15.18 26.17
CA ASN A 710 2.65 -15.99 25.92
C ASN A 710 2.31 -17.27 25.13
N SER A 711 3.26 -17.79 24.36
CA SER A 711 3.07 -19.08 23.67
C SER A 711 2.75 -20.18 24.69
N GLN A 712 1.69 -20.95 24.43
CA GLN A 712 1.31 -22.02 25.32
C GLN A 712 2.32 -23.19 25.20
N ARG A 713 2.83 -23.64 26.35
CA ARG A 713 3.76 -24.78 26.41
C ARG A 713 3.06 -26.08 25.98
N ASN A 714 3.84 -26.98 25.38
CA ASN A 714 3.46 -28.34 24.98
C ASN A 714 2.44 -28.43 23.83
N ILE A 715 2.26 -27.37 23.05
CA ILE A 715 1.58 -27.48 21.75
C ILE A 715 2.58 -28.03 20.72
N PRO A 716 2.29 -29.16 20.05
CA PRO A 716 3.09 -29.68 18.94
C PRO A 716 3.43 -28.64 17.86
N GLN A 717 4.65 -28.66 17.33
CA GLN A 717 5.09 -27.71 16.28
C GLN A 717 4.22 -27.79 15.02
N VAL A 718 3.76 -29.00 14.65
CA VAL A 718 2.84 -29.20 13.51
C VAL A 718 1.56 -28.36 13.62
N ILE A 719 1.06 -28.13 14.83
CA ILE A 719 -0.13 -27.28 15.04
C ILE A 719 0.24 -25.81 14.82
N TRP A 720 1.39 -25.36 15.32
CA TRP A 720 1.85 -23.98 15.16
C TRP A 720 2.05 -23.63 13.68
N ASP A 721 2.77 -24.47 12.94
CA ASP A 721 3.05 -24.22 11.53
C ASP A 721 1.74 -24.18 10.74
N TRP A 722 0.89 -25.22 10.82
CA TRP A 722 -0.37 -25.21 10.06
C TRP A 722 -1.29 -24.05 10.44
N CYS A 723 -1.40 -23.70 11.74
CA CYS A 723 -2.21 -22.54 12.17
C CYS A 723 -1.66 -21.18 11.68
N GLY A 724 -0.37 -21.09 11.35
CA GLY A 724 0.24 -19.88 10.79
C GLY A 724 0.15 -19.81 9.26
N SER A 725 -0.19 -20.89 8.58
CA SER A 725 -0.34 -20.92 7.12
C SER A 725 -1.60 -20.18 6.62
N ILE A 726 -1.63 -19.82 5.33
CA ILE A 726 -2.83 -19.25 4.68
C ILE A 726 -4.09 -20.13 4.80
N GLY A 727 -3.93 -21.42 5.09
CA GLY A 727 -5.05 -22.35 5.32
C GLY A 727 -5.92 -21.93 6.52
N ASN A 728 -5.35 -21.22 7.49
CA ASN A 728 -6.06 -20.67 8.64
C ASN A 728 -6.37 -19.16 8.50
N LEU A 729 -5.99 -18.51 7.40
CA LEU A 729 -6.20 -17.08 7.20
C LEU A 729 -7.35 -16.79 6.22
N ARG A 730 -8.09 -15.72 6.47
CA ARG A 730 -9.09 -15.15 5.56
C ARG A 730 -8.93 -13.64 5.48
N ALA A 731 -9.11 -13.04 4.31
CA ALA A 731 -9.33 -11.61 4.18
C ALA A 731 -10.76 -11.28 4.65
N TRP A 732 -10.90 -10.38 5.61
CA TRP A 732 -12.18 -10.04 6.25
C TRP A 732 -12.35 -8.54 6.44
N PRO A 733 -13.57 -7.98 6.32
CA PRO A 733 -13.81 -6.55 6.55
C PRO A 733 -13.27 -6.06 7.88
N LEU A 734 -12.60 -4.90 7.92
CA LEU A 734 -11.97 -4.38 9.14
C LEU A 734 -12.93 -4.28 10.32
N GLU A 735 -14.16 -3.86 10.05
CA GLU A 735 -15.22 -3.74 11.05
C GLU A 735 -15.66 -5.11 11.60
N ALA A 736 -15.95 -6.05 10.70
CA ALA A 736 -16.41 -7.37 11.07
C ALA A 736 -15.29 -8.25 11.64
N ASN A 737 -14.02 -7.93 11.33
CA ASN A 737 -12.88 -8.67 11.81
C ASN A 737 -12.84 -8.65 13.34
N ARG A 738 -12.67 -9.82 13.95
CA ARG A 738 -12.68 -10.00 15.42
C ARG A 738 -14.00 -9.62 16.10
N ALA A 739 -15.13 -9.48 15.38
CA ALA A 739 -16.45 -9.43 16.02
C ALA A 739 -16.68 -10.73 16.82
N ASP A 740 -16.27 -11.85 16.23
CA ASP A 740 -16.33 -13.18 16.83
C ASP A 740 -15.34 -13.40 17.98
N SER A 741 -14.43 -12.47 18.29
CA SER A 741 -13.42 -12.61 19.36
C SER A 741 -12.68 -13.98 19.33
N ASP A 742 -12.76 -14.77 20.41
CA ASP A 742 -12.14 -16.09 20.54
C ASP A 742 -13.09 -17.24 20.15
N THR A 743 -14.15 -16.93 19.40
CA THR A 743 -15.18 -17.91 19.04
C THR A 743 -14.63 -19.00 18.13
N SER A 744 -15.02 -20.23 18.44
CA SER A 744 -14.65 -21.42 17.67
C SER A 744 -15.14 -21.30 16.22
N PRO A 745 -14.39 -21.82 15.23
CA PRO A 745 -14.87 -21.96 13.85
C PRO A 745 -16.25 -22.62 13.72
N ALA A 746 -16.58 -23.54 14.64
CA ALA A 746 -17.87 -24.25 14.64
C ALA A 746 -19.07 -23.34 14.92
N ILE A 747 -18.88 -22.22 15.63
CA ILE A 747 -19.92 -21.23 15.92
C ILE A 747 -19.82 -20.06 14.95
N LYS A 748 -18.60 -19.57 14.72
CA LYS A 748 -18.27 -18.49 13.78
C LYS A 748 -18.98 -18.67 12.44
N PHE A 749 -18.97 -19.89 11.91
CA PHE A 749 -19.58 -20.19 10.62
C PHE A 749 -21.05 -20.59 10.66
N VAL A 750 -21.76 -20.44 11.79
CA VAL A 750 -23.19 -20.79 11.91
C VAL A 750 -24.02 -19.56 12.21
N GLU A 751 -23.55 -18.71 13.13
CA GLU A 751 -24.20 -17.47 13.54
C GLU A 751 -23.55 -16.29 12.84
N VAL A 752 -24.35 -15.47 12.16
CA VAL A 752 -23.84 -14.30 11.43
C VAL A 752 -24.01 -13.05 12.28
N SER A 753 -22.89 -12.34 12.50
CA SER A 753 -22.87 -11.09 13.25
C SER A 753 -23.63 -9.96 12.53
N GLU A 754 -24.04 -8.91 13.26
CA GLU A 754 -24.68 -7.74 12.63
C GLU A 754 -23.70 -6.97 11.74
N GLU A 755 -22.41 -7.00 12.08
CA GLU A 755 -21.34 -6.46 11.27
C GLU A 755 -21.21 -7.21 9.93
N ASP A 756 -21.24 -8.54 9.95
CA ASP A 756 -21.16 -9.37 8.74
C ASP A 756 -22.38 -9.18 7.82
N LYS A 757 -23.57 -8.95 8.39
CA LYS A 757 -24.80 -8.63 7.62
C LYS A 757 -24.66 -7.39 6.74
N ARG A 758 -23.89 -6.38 7.18
CA ARG A 758 -23.58 -5.17 6.39
C ARG A 758 -22.75 -5.47 5.14
N TYR A 759 -22.04 -6.60 5.14
CA TYR A 759 -21.23 -7.09 4.04
C TYR A 759 -21.95 -8.19 3.26
N PHE A 760 -23.29 -8.18 3.26
CA PHE A 760 -24.16 -9.07 2.48
C PHE A 760 -24.03 -10.54 2.84
N MET A 761 -23.63 -10.87 4.07
CA MET A 761 -23.64 -12.22 4.62
C MET A 761 -24.90 -12.39 5.46
N GLN A 762 -25.77 -13.34 5.13
CA GLN A 762 -27.08 -13.49 5.79
C GLN A 762 -27.18 -14.79 6.59
N ARG A 763 -26.44 -15.81 6.18
CA ARG A 763 -26.39 -17.13 6.81
C ARG A 763 -24.93 -17.59 6.92
N GLY A 764 -24.63 -18.49 7.84
CA GLY A 764 -23.26 -19.01 8.02
C GLY A 764 -22.65 -19.64 6.75
N GLU A 765 -23.48 -20.12 5.82
CA GLU A 765 -23.05 -20.55 4.48
C GLU A 765 -22.37 -19.42 3.68
N ASP A 766 -22.86 -18.18 3.81
CA ASP A 766 -22.28 -17.01 3.15
C ASP A 766 -20.89 -16.71 3.73
N GLU A 767 -20.71 -16.83 5.04
CA GLU A 767 -19.41 -16.64 5.68
C GLU A 767 -18.40 -17.71 5.31
N ARG A 768 -18.84 -18.98 5.21
CA ARG A 768 -17.99 -20.09 4.75
C ARG A 768 -17.55 -19.85 3.32
N LYS A 769 -18.47 -19.52 2.42
CA LYS A 769 -18.16 -19.15 1.03
C LYS A 769 -17.22 -17.95 0.95
N ALA A 770 -17.47 -16.90 1.74
CA ALA A 770 -16.62 -15.72 1.82
C ALA A 770 -15.22 -16.06 2.34
N SER A 771 -15.12 -16.99 3.29
CA SER A 771 -13.86 -17.47 3.87
C SER A 771 -13.20 -18.57 3.04
N PHE A 772 -13.74 -18.94 1.88
CA PHE A 772 -13.27 -20.06 1.05
C PHE A 772 -13.22 -21.40 1.81
N VAL A 773 -14.21 -21.64 2.67
CA VAL A 773 -14.47 -22.93 3.34
C VAL A 773 -15.52 -23.67 2.53
N GLN A 774 -15.22 -24.91 2.16
CA GLN A 774 -16.03 -25.77 1.31
C GLN A 774 -16.91 -26.72 2.16
N GLU A 775 -18.22 -26.68 1.90
CA GLU A 775 -19.24 -27.42 2.66
C GLU A 775 -18.96 -28.92 2.80
N ASP A 776 -18.56 -29.57 1.69
CA ASP A 776 -18.39 -31.01 1.63
C ASP A 776 -16.94 -31.48 1.85
N LEU A 777 -15.98 -30.56 1.99
CA LEU A 777 -14.55 -30.87 2.06
C LEU A 777 -13.95 -30.62 3.44
N ASP A 778 -13.83 -29.35 3.84
CA ASP A 778 -13.11 -28.94 5.05
C ASP A 778 -14.04 -28.46 6.17
N TRP A 779 -15.26 -28.01 5.86
CA TRP A 779 -16.25 -27.62 6.86
C TRP A 779 -16.54 -28.69 7.93
N PRO A 780 -16.73 -29.99 7.59
CA PRO A 780 -16.95 -31.03 8.60
C PRO A 780 -15.75 -31.25 9.53
N CYS A 781 -14.56 -30.79 9.12
CA CYS A 781 -13.36 -30.81 9.95
C CYS A 781 -13.30 -29.57 10.85
N TRP A 782 -13.64 -28.39 10.32
CA TRP A 782 -13.77 -27.16 11.11
C TRP A 782 -14.79 -27.29 12.26
N GLN A 783 -15.94 -27.92 12.02
CA GLN A 783 -16.94 -28.18 13.06
C GLN A 783 -16.42 -29.01 14.24
N ARG A 784 -15.44 -29.89 13.98
CA ARG A 784 -14.84 -30.78 14.99
C ARG A 784 -13.46 -30.30 15.46
N SER A 785 -13.06 -29.10 15.07
CA SER A 785 -11.70 -28.59 15.35
C SER A 785 -11.51 -28.15 16.80
N VAL A 786 -12.59 -27.80 17.51
CA VAL A 786 -12.56 -27.30 18.90
C VAL A 786 -13.57 -28.08 19.75
N PRO A 787 -13.19 -28.56 20.95
CA PRO A 787 -14.13 -29.20 21.86
C PRO A 787 -15.08 -28.15 22.47
N MET A 788 -16.37 -28.32 22.23
CA MET A 788 -17.43 -27.40 22.67
C MET A 788 -18.35 -28.09 23.69
N THR A 789 -18.77 -27.34 24.70
CA THR A 789 -19.81 -27.71 25.66
C THR A 789 -21.21 -27.51 25.06
N GLU A 790 -22.24 -28.03 25.73
CA GLU A 790 -23.65 -27.82 25.32
C GLU A 790 -24.05 -26.34 25.32
N ASP A 791 -23.39 -25.51 26.13
CA ASP A 791 -23.58 -24.06 26.22
C ASP A 791 -22.74 -23.27 25.20
N ASN A 792 -22.23 -23.91 24.14
CA ASN A 792 -21.42 -23.29 23.10
C ASN A 792 -20.12 -22.63 23.61
N GLN A 793 -19.59 -23.09 24.76
CA GLN A 793 -18.29 -22.65 25.29
C GLN A 793 -17.21 -23.67 24.98
N VAL A 794 -15.96 -23.20 24.79
CA VAL A 794 -14.80 -24.09 24.62
C VAL A 794 -14.59 -24.89 25.91
N GLU A 795 -14.74 -26.22 25.83
CA GLU A 795 -14.67 -27.12 26.99
C GLU A 795 -13.33 -27.00 27.72
N LYS A 796 -12.24 -26.92 26.95
CA LYS A 796 -10.89 -26.80 27.49
C LYS A 796 -10.00 -25.96 26.59
N ARG A 797 -9.79 -24.69 26.95
CA ARG A 797 -8.95 -23.75 26.18
C ARG A 797 -7.55 -24.31 25.83
N ARG A 798 -6.99 -25.14 26.71
CA ARG A 798 -5.66 -25.77 26.51
C ARG A 798 -5.67 -27.09 25.72
N TYR A 799 -6.77 -27.50 25.09
CA TYR A 799 -6.90 -28.82 24.43
C TYR A 799 -5.78 -29.10 23.40
N LEU A 800 -5.30 -28.07 22.69
CA LEU A 800 -4.18 -28.19 21.74
C LEU A 800 -2.87 -28.66 22.40
N ALA A 801 -2.68 -28.46 23.71
CA ALA A 801 -1.52 -28.95 24.46
C ALA A 801 -1.75 -30.30 25.16
N LEU A 802 -2.97 -30.86 25.11
CA LEU A 802 -3.34 -32.11 25.79
C LEU A 802 -3.51 -33.29 24.81
N ALA A 803 -2.69 -34.33 24.95
CA ALA A 803 -2.69 -35.51 24.07
C ALA A 803 -4.06 -36.23 23.99
N GLY A 804 -4.85 -36.19 25.07
CA GLY A 804 -6.20 -36.78 25.11
C GLY A 804 -7.23 -36.13 24.18
N TYR A 805 -6.94 -34.97 23.58
CA TYR A 805 -7.81 -34.29 22.61
C TYR A 805 -7.33 -34.54 21.16
N HIS A 806 -6.85 -35.74 20.88
CA HIS A 806 -6.31 -36.14 19.57
C HIS A 806 -7.26 -35.84 18.41
N ASP A 807 -8.53 -36.24 18.53
CA ASP A 807 -9.52 -36.10 17.45
C ASP A 807 -9.74 -34.63 17.03
N TYR A 808 -9.76 -33.71 17.99
CA TYR A 808 -9.91 -32.28 17.74
C TYR A 808 -8.67 -31.69 17.06
N ARG A 809 -7.47 -32.07 17.51
CA ARG A 809 -6.20 -31.65 16.90
C ARG A 809 -6.08 -32.18 15.46
N ASN A 810 -6.48 -33.42 15.24
CA ASN A 810 -6.55 -34.04 13.92
C ASN A 810 -7.50 -33.26 13.01
N ALA A 811 -8.73 -33.04 13.47
CA ALA A 811 -9.75 -32.32 12.70
C ALA A 811 -9.30 -30.90 12.35
N LEU A 812 -8.67 -30.18 13.29
CA LEU A 812 -8.12 -28.85 13.05
C LEU A 812 -7.07 -28.83 11.94
N ILE A 813 -6.00 -29.62 12.07
CA ILE A 813 -4.92 -29.64 11.06
C ILE A 813 -5.50 -30.08 9.72
N LYS A 814 -6.38 -31.09 9.72
CA LYS A 814 -7.03 -31.57 8.49
C LYS A 814 -7.86 -30.46 7.81
N ALA A 815 -8.62 -29.67 8.57
CA ALA A 815 -9.40 -28.56 8.01
C ALA A 815 -8.50 -27.52 7.34
N ILE A 816 -7.43 -27.09 8.03
CA ILE A 816 -6.46 -26.13 7.52
C ILE A 816 -5.78 -26.66 6.26
N VAL A 817 -5.29 -27.90 6.27
CA VAL A 817 -4.56 -28.51 5.14
C VAL A 817 -5.46 -28.65 3.92
N LEU A 818 -6.71 -29.10 4.09
CA LEU A 818 -7.66 -29.21 2.99
C LEU A 818 -7.97 -27.86 2.36
N ARG A 819 -8.16 -26.82 3.19
CA ARG A 819 -8.35 -25.44 2.72
C ARG A 819 -7.11 -24.89 2.01
N PHE A 820 -5.93 -25.14 2.56
CA PHE A 820 -4.64 -24.75 1.97
C PHE A 820 -4.48 -25.30 0.53
N ILE A 821 -4.82 -26.58 0.33
CA ILE A 821 -4.82 -27.21 -1.00
C ILE A 821 -5.90 -26.56 -1.90
N ALA A 822 -7.10 -26.35 -1.37
CA ALA A 822 -8.20 -25.76 -2.13
C ALA A 822 -7.89 -24.34 -2.63
N LEU A 823 -7.26 -23.50 -1.80
CA LEU A 823 -6.82 -22.16 -2.16
C LEU A 823 -5.83 -22.17 -3.34
N TYR A 824 -4.82 -23.05 -3.26
CA TYR A 824 -3.86 -23.22 -4.35
C TYR A 824 -4.53 -23.74 -5.63
N ARG A 825 -5.40 -24.76 -5.50
CA ARG A 825 -6.12 -25.38 -6.60
C ARG A 825 -6.99 -24.38 -7.36
N GLU A 826 -7.68 -23.48 -6.65
CA GLU A 826 -8.53 -22.46 -7.25
C GLU A 826 -7.73 -21.62 -8.24
N TRP A 827 -6.65 -21.01 -7.78
CA TRP A 827 -5.76 -20.24 -8.66
C TRP A 827 -5.15 -21.11 -9.78
N TYR A 828 -4.62 -22.29 -9.43
CA TYR A 828 -3.87 -23.15 -10.35
C TYR A 828 -4.74 -23.65 -11.52
N LYS A 829 -5.97 -24.09 -11.25
CA LYS A 829 -6.90 -24.58 -12.28
C LYS A 829 -7.64 -23.44 -12.97
N GLU A 830 -8.08 -22.44 -12.22
CA GLU A 830 -8.86 -21.36 -12.79
C GLU A 830 -8.00 -20.51 -13.74
N LEU A 831 -6.74 -20.24 -13.43
CA LEU A 831 -5.83 -19.55 -14.36
C LEU A 831 -5.08 -20.50 -15.31
N ARG A 832 -5.50 -21.76 -15.42
CA ARG A 832 -4.93 -22.76 -16.33
C ARG A 832 -3.41 -22.92 -16.19
N VAL A 833 -2.88 -22.76 -14.99
CA VAL A 833 -1.45 -22.94 -14.69
C VAL A 833 -1.05 -24.41 -14.88
N ASN A 834 -2.00 -25.34 -14.69
CA ASN A 834 -1.86 -26.76 -15.03
C ASN A 834 -1.52 -27.02 -16.50
N GLU A 835 -1.84 -26.11 -17.42
CA GLU A 835 -1.52 -26.24 -18.86
C GLU A 835 -0.14 -25.67 -19.22
N LEU A 836 0.57 -25.09 -18.25
CA LEU A 836 1.88 -24.46 -18.44
C LEU A 836 3.07 -25.37 -18.07
N GLN A 837 2.86 -26.36 -17.21
CA GLN A 837 3.93 -27.23 -16.72
C GLN A 837 4.45 -28.17 -17.81
#